data_AF-A0A0S4LZI2-F1
#
_entry.id   AF-A0A0S4LZI2-F1
#
_cell.length_a   1.000
_cell.length_b   1.000
_cell.length_c   1.000
_cell.angle_alpha   90.00
_cell.angle_beta   90.00
_cell.angle_gamma   90.00
#
_symmetry.space_group_name_H-M   'P 1'
#
loop_
_entity.id
_entity.type
_entity.pdbx_description
1 polymer ?
#
loop_
_entity_poly.entity_id
_entity_poly.type
_entity_poly.pdbx_seq_one_letter_code
_entity_poly.pdbx_strand_id
1 'polypeptide(L)'
;MISLPTSSTGGYSYDTSNSCGDQEESLTNQCRHENDVLSCLDILSSDFTYIEEAEKNLDSIIKDIDNCYENVITLSRKYSNVEKTMGNSDQVLFENSLKNLYDSLFTKDTPENSFAKLWFSRNFANAKNEKRLQFLDEFFSLIKSAENLYSSKSLDTSKIYNYSPIVTDLEFKKLYMNLTIALTAYRNLSTDLEDEEEIKNDLEKMYFLFFPDTANINYKNWVDRNLTGSSERKIRFVTGAIDMCKNIKSNDEEKLRTHTSSFSGEKFSRLVAFICEELNDIGNNCTSDTLSESILDSLIKNNIHNLNLFKCKKSSNIPKLKHLQDLSSQCIWKLYKNNYDKIGKDTVKALISIIATSAGKIHNSNEAVSFIDKISVTLNLKTISNISCRSLSEESSLVLYSQIPESIRKEMFNILRSQSQKTSMLEKLEEKIKLMLRRKDELSDVIRKNISESNIHTAELEGLLCECMVSSLRQENVSNDGKNLVVATRLTLDKLKALSRFIENNGGIDIENRIFSSTKDLLSNIEFEFSLSSPKVAHEISTILTRFEHPQSEYAKQKSDEIIQKSEKRIYHMALDDIRNRLLSSKNNEEKFKSWLHIAKKIEIESHHVTEGKEEIENLLLFTANELSTQELNAVRTMLYDINTSLTTLEFINNRCRSTIIKDTINSLSLWKKSFGATNSMMLAFFRILEKPQAEWKKIICEILNLYYNDEHDYFYQVNGPLPNKVLIKCQEQCLPNTSNGVSNHIRVNGKEFTIPHSVWLDITRSIFIVQEKTIVTNYDNKTGVSHNEVTHAKIKAMIKEIDKLNIPSEALSSLLALMNQNTAAQLLDAAMTTSICIFPEESKLSSSPSMSEKTIYSVVKTPEGELILTCSIQGKIKALQKLPQGVSRKVGDKNYLEDAEPIPLNINKLPDGKFPDQSANMKIRINDDGTVEIIEIRHLLTNITPSVVNNLIEAENY
;
A
#
# COMPACT_ATOMS: atom_id res chain seq x y z
N MET A 1 5.59 4.24 -73.24
CA MET A 1 5.56 2.77 -73.10
C MET A 1 6.58 2.42 -72.02
N ILE A 2 6.14 1.72 -70.96
CA ILE A 2 6.96 0.76 -70.18
C ILE A 2 8.11 1.42 -69.37
N SER A 3 8.41 1.14 -68.10
CA SER A 3 7.82 0.45 -66.94
C SER A 3 8.84 0.63 -65.79
N LEU A 4 8.43 0.41 -64.54
CA LEU A 4 9.32 0.03 -63.44
C LEU A 4 10.04 -1.31 -63.75
N PRO A 5 11.21 -1.60 -63.15
CA PRO A 5 11.24 -2.45 -61.93
C PRO A 5 12.41 -2.15 -60.94
N THR A 6 12.12 -2.01 -59.63
CA THR A 6 12.32 -2.96 -58.50
C THR A 6 13.70 -3.03 -57.81
N SER A 7 13.65 -2.73 -56.51
CA SER A 7 14.26 -3.42 -55.35
C SER A 7 15.78 -3.66 -55.28
N SER A 8 16.40 -3.19 -54.19
CA SER A 8 17.06 -4.09 -53.24
C SER A 8 17.29 -3.45 -51.86
N THR A 9 17.07 -4.29 -50.87
CA THR A 9 17.26 -4.24 -49.42
C THR A 9 18.67 -3.86 -49.00
N GLY A 10 18.84 -3.14 -47.88
CA GLY A 10 20.14 -3.05 -47.22
C GLY A 10 20.25 -2.08 -46.04
N GLY A 11 20.02 -2.59 -44.83
CA GLY A 11 20.79 -2.27 -43.61
C GLY A 11 20.67 -0.87 -42.99
N TYR A 12 19.88 -0.75 -41.93
CA TYR A 12 20.10 0.31 -40.93
C TYR A 12 20.99 -0.25 -39.81
N SER A 13 22.29 0.07 -39.87
CA SER A 13 23.19 0.01 -38.72
C SER A 13 22.87 1.17 -37.79
N TYR A 14 22.61 0.86 -36.52
CA TYR A 14 22.58 1.85 -35.45
C TYR A 14 24.00 2.35 -35.21
N ASP A 15 24.26 3.61 -35.56
CA ASP A 15 25.35 4.37 -34.98
C ASP A 15 24.75 5.42 -34.03
N THR A 16 25.08 5.27 -32.76
CA THR A 16 24.65 6.12 -31.66
C THR A 16 25.69 7.22 -31.49
N SER A 17 25.50 8.35 -32.17
CA SER A 17 26.17 9.59 -31.80
C SER A 17 25.32 10.82 -32.17
N ASN A 18 25.18 11.69 -31.18
CA ASN A 18 24.67 13.07 -31.13
C ASN A 18 24.28 13.78 -32.46
N SER A 19 23.21 14.59 -32.38
CA SER A 19 22.88 15.73 -33.26
C SER A 19 21.88 15.53 -34.43
N CYS A 20 20.81 14.73 -34.28
CA CYS A 20 19.76 14.66 -35.33
C CYS A 20 18.47 15.47 -35.07
N GLY A 21 18.22 15.98 -33.85
CA GLY A 21 17.00 16.76 -33.58
C GLY A 21 17.00 18.16 -34.23
N ASP A 22 18.13 18.87 -34.13
CA ASP A 22 18.20 20.28 -34.52
C ASP A 22 18.21 20.50 -36.05
N GLN A 23 18.68 19.52 -36.84
CA GLN A 23 18.75 19.65 -38.30
C GLN A 23 17.38 19.41 -38.98
N GLU A 24 16.60 18.41 -38.55
CA GLU A 24 15.25 18.18 -39.10
C GLU A 24 14.27 19.29 -38.68
N GLU A 25 14.34 19.77 -37.44
CA GLU A 25 13.50 20.87 -36.96
C GLU A 25 13.82 22.19 -37.70
N SER A 26 15.11 22.46 -37.96
CA SER A 26 15.54 23.62 -38.75
C SER A 26 15.06 23.57 -40.21
N LEU A 27 15.13 22.41 -40.87
CA LEU A 27 14.69 22.24 -42.26
C LEU A 27 13.17 22.40 -42.40
N THR A 28 12.41 21.88 -41.43
CA THR A 28 10.94 21.95 -41.44
C THR A 28 10.43 23.38 -41.19
N ASN A 29 11.06 24.11 -40.26
CA ASN A 29 10.71 25.50 -39.95
C ASN A 29 11.14 26.49 -41.05
N GLN A 30 12.24 26.21 -41.75
CA GLN A 30 12.69 27.01 -42.89
C GLN A 30 11.71 26.89 -44.08
N CYS A 31 11.25 25.66 -44.38
CA CYS A 31 10.23 25.41 -45.40
C CYS A 31 8.87 26.05 -45.05
N ARG A 32 8.50 26.07 -43.76
CA ARG A 32 7.30 26.76 -43.25
C ARG A 32 7.38 28.27 -43.45
N HIS A 33 8.54 28.87 -43.15
CA HIS A 33 8.76 30.30 -43.33
C HIS A 33 8.67 30.75 -44.79
N GLU A 34 9.25 29.97 -45.71
CA GLU A 34 9.15 30.24 -47.15
C GLU A 34 7.69 30.20 -47.64
N ASN A 35 6.90 29.25 -47.14
CA ASN A 35 5.47 29.18 -47.44
C ASN A 35 4.66 30.36 -46.84
N ASP A 36 4.98 30.79 -45.62
CA ASP A 36 4.33 31.94 -44.97
C ASP A 36 4.61 33.25 -45.74
N VAL A 37 5.84 33.43 -46.23
CA VAL A 37 6.23 34.57 -47.08
C VAL A 37 5.44 34.55 -48.39
N LEU A 38 5.38 33.40 -49.07
CA LEU A 38 4.64 33.26 -50.33
C LEU A 38 3.16 33.58 -50.16
N SER A 39 2.51 33.10 -49.09
CA SER A 39 1.10 33.39 -48.82
C SER A 39 0.85 34.90 -48.57
N CYS A 40 1.75 35.58 -47.85
CA CYS A 40 1.63 37.04 -47.68
C CYS A 40 1.81 37.80 -49.00
N LEU A 41 2.76 37.35 -49.84
CA LEU A 41 2.97 37.94 -51.17
C LEU A 41 1.77 37.69 -52.09
N ASP A 42 1.14 36.52 -52.03
CA ASP A 42 -0.08 36.20 -52.78
C ASP A 42 -1.23 37.14 -52.40
N ILE A 43 -1.41 37.42 -51.10
CA ILE A 43 -2.41 38.40 -50.63
C ILE A 43 -2.11 39.80 -51.18
N LEU A 44 -0.84 40.24 -51.08
CA LEU A 44 -0.41 41.56 -51.54
C LEU A 44 -0.38 41.70 -53.06
N SER A 45 -0.24 40.60 -53.81
CA SER A 45 -0.16 40.62 -55.28
C SER A 45 -1.39 41.22 -55.95
N SER A 46 -2.53 41.26 -55.25
CA SER A 46 -3.76 41.91 -55.72
C SER A 46 -3.66 43.44 -55.73
N ASP A 47 -2.74 44.02 -54.95
CA ASP A 47 -2.56 45.46 -54.78
C ASP A 47 -1.37 46.03 -55.60
N PHE A 48 -0.52 45.18 -56.18
CA PHE A 48 0.73 45.60 -56.86
C PHE A 48 0.92 44.91 -58.21
N THR A 49 1.56 45.62 -59.16
CA THR A 49 1.77 45.10 -60.53
C THR A 49 3.05 44.26 -60.66
N TYR A 50 4.00 44.41 -59.73
CA TYR A 50 5.27 43.68 -59.72
C TYR A 50 5.53 43.05 -58.34
N ILE A 51 6.07 41.83 -58.33
CA ILE A 51 6.37 41.06 -57.10
C ILE A 51 7.36 41.83 -56.20
N GLU A 52 8.34 42.51 -56.79
CA GLU A 52 9.35 43.31 -56.07
C GLU A 52 8.75 44.49 -55.28
N GLU A 53 7.59 45.02 -55.70
CA GLU A 53 6.86 46.06 -54.97
C GLU A 53 6.06 45.46 -53.81
N ALA A 54 5.48 44.27 -54.01
CA ALA A 54 4.82 43.51 -52.96
C ALA A 54 5.80 43.08 -51.85
N GLU A 55 7.03 42.67 -52.21
CA GLU A 55 8.10 42.34 -51.24
C GLU A 55 8.52 43.55 -50.41
N LYS A 56 8.76 44.71 -51.03
CA LYS A 56 9.09 45.95 -50.29
C LYS A 56 7.97 46.39 -49.35
N ASN A 57 6.72 46.22 -49.79
CA ASN A 57 5.57 46.55 -48.95
C ASN A 57 5.41 45.54 -47.80
N LEU A 58 5.67 44.26 -48.04
CA LEU A 58 5.71 43.23 -47.00
C LEU A 58 6.75 43.57 -45.92
N ASP A 59 7.97 43.96 -46.32
CA ASP A 59 9.02 44.41 -45.40
C ASP A 59 8.57 45.62 -44.56
N SER A 60 7.89 46.59 -45.18
CA SER A 60 7.35 47.76 -44.48
C SER A 60 6.27 47.35 -43.47
N ILE A 61 5.35 46.47 -43.86
CA ILE A 61 4.26 45.98 -43.01
C ILE A 61 4.83 45.22 -41.80
N ILE A 62 5.79 44.33 -42.01
CA ILE A 62 6.41 43.57 -40.92
C ILE A 62 7.15 44.51 -39.96
N LYS A 63 7.86 45.51 -40.48
CA LYS A 63 8.54 46.52 -39.64
C LYS A 63 7.54 47.34 -38.81
N ASP A 64 6.38 47.67 -39.37
CA ASP A 64 5.31 48.37 -38.66
C ASP A 64 4.69 47.47 -37.57
N ILE A 65 4.53 46.17 -37.84
CA ILE A 65 4.09 45.19 -36.83
C ILE A 65 5.09 45.12 -35.67
N ASP A 66 6.40 45.05 -35.94
CA ASP A 66 7.42 45.02 -34.89
C ASP A 66 7.40 46.28 -34.02
N ASN A 67 7.30 47.47 -34.65
CA ASN A 67 7.19 48.73 -33.93
C ASN A 67 5.93 48.75 -33.05
N CYS A 68 4.80 48.23 -33.54
CA CYS A 68 3.58 48.11 -32.74
C CYS A 68 3.77 47.15 -31.56
N TYR A 69 4.43 46.02 -31.79
CA TYR A 69 4.73 45.03 -30.75
C TYR A 69 5.66 45.60 -29.67
N GLU A 70 6.76 46.26 -30.03
CA GLU A 70 7.68 46.90 -29.08
C GLU A 70 6.98 47.93 -28.19
N ASN A 71 6.06 48.72 -28.75
CA ASN A 71 5.25 49.68 -28.01
C ASN A 71 4.33 48.97 -27.00
N VAL A 72 3.64 47.91 -27.42
CA VAL A 72 2.78 47.09 -26.55
C VAL A 72 3.59 46.45 -25.42
N ILE A 73 4.75 45.89 -25.70
CA ILE A 73 5.61 45.23 -24.71
C ILE A 73 6.21 46.24 -23.71
N THR A 74 6.66 47.39 -24.19
CA THR A 74 7.18 48.46 -23.32
C THR A 74 6.13 48.94 -22.32
N LEU A 75 4.90 49.14 -22.78
CA LEU A 75 3.77 49.49 -21.91
C LEU A 75 3.37 48.32 -21.00
N SER A 76 3.40 47.09 -21.49
CA SER A 76 3.11 45.89 -20.68
C SER A 76 4.09 45.76 -19.51
N ARG A 77 5.39 45.96 -19.73
CA ARG A 77 6.41 45.91 -18.67
C ARG A 77 6.19 46.92 -17.55
N LYS A 78 5.62 48.08 -17.87
CA LYS A 78 5.29 49.13 -16.89
C LYS A 78 4.16 48.70 -15.93
N TYR A 79 3.24 47.86 -16.43
CA TYR A 79 1.98 47.48 -15.77
C TYR A 79 1.86 45.99 -15.44
N SER A 80 2.94 45.24 -15.54
CA SER A 80 2.98 43.81 -15.24
C SER A 80 2.97 43.47 -13.75
N ASN A 81 2.81 44.41 -12.82
CA ASN A 81 2.64 44.11 -11.39
C ASN A 81 1.15 44.11 -11.03
N VAL A 82 0.66 43.05 -10.39
CA VAL A 82 -0.78 42.85 -10.06
C VAL A 82 -1.34 44.00 -9.19
N GLU A 83 -0.49 44.66 -8.42
CA GLU A 83 -0.88 45.75 -7.49
C GLU A 83 -0.93 47.14 -8.15
N LYS A 84 -0.55 47.27 -9.44
CA LYS A 84 -0.56 48.56 -10.14
C LYS A 84 -1.81 48.71 -10.98
N THR A 85 -2.71 49.60 -10.57
CA THR A 85 -3.81 50.06 -11.42
C THR A 85 -3.26 50.90 -12.58
N MET A 86 -3.77 50.64 -13.78
CA MET A 86 -3.39 51.39 -14.97
C MET A 86 -4.14 52.73 -14.95
N GLY A 87 -3.42 53.86 -15.04
CA GLY A 87 -4.05 55.18 -15.12
C GLY A 87 -4.72 55.41 -16.46
N ASN A 88 -5.78 56.24 -16.51
CA ASN A 88 -6.60 56.46 -17.71
C ASN A 88 -5.80 56.82 -18.99
N SER A 89 -4.75 57.64 -18.88
CA SER A 89 -3.93 58.02 -20.04
C SER A 89 -3.10 56.84 -20.58
N ASP A 90 -2.51 56.06 -19.69
CA ASP A 90 -1.75 54.86 -20.05
C ASP A 90 -2.65 53.73 -20.52
N GLN A 91 -3.88 53.66 -20.01
CA GLN A 91 -4.93 52.75 -20.51
C GLN A 91 -5.27 53.03 -21.97
N VAL A 92 -5.55 54.28 -22.32
CA VAL A 92 -5.85 54.67 -23.71
C VAL A 92 -4.66 54.38 -24.63
N LEU A 93 -3.43 54.66 -24.17
CA LEU A 93 -2.22 54.34 -24.93
C LEU A 93 -2.07 52.82 -25.15
N PHE A 94 -2.25 52.02 -24.10
CA PHE A 94 -2.13 50.57 -24.17
C PHE A 94 -3.19 49.94 -25.09
N GLU A 95 -4.44 50.38 -24.99
CA GLU A 95 -5.54 49.93 -25.87
C GLU A 95 -5.28 50.31 -27.33
N ASN A 96 -4.79 51.53 -27.60
CA ASN A 96 -4.46 51.97 -28.96
C ASN A 96 -3.28 51.17 -29.54
N SER A 97 -2.23 50.91 -28.75
CA SER A 97 -1.10 50.09 -29.19
C SER A 97 -1.51 48.65 -29.47
N LEU A 98 -2.36 48.05 -28.62
CA LEU A 98 -2.90 46.71 -28.84
C LEU A 98 -3.81 46.63 -30.06
N LYS A 99 -4.61 47.67 -30.29
CA LYS A 99 -5.44 47.80 -31.49
C LYS A 99 -4.58 47.83 -32.75
N ASN A 100 -3.56 48.69 -32.78
CA ASN A 100 -2.68 48.82 -33.94
C ASN A 100 -1.96 47.50 -34.23
N LEU A 101 -1.49 46.80 -33.20
CA LEU A 101 -0.88 45.48 -33.34
C LEU A 101 -1.88 44.46 -33.93
N TYR A 102 -3.10 44.39 -33.39
CA TYR A 102 -4.14 43.48 -33.88
C TYR A 102 -4.51 43.78 -35.34
N ASP A 103 -4.77 45.05 -35.66
CA ASP A 103 -5.19 45.46 -36.99
C ASP A 103 -4.10 45.12 -38.02
N SER A 104 -2.82 45.37 -37.70
CA SER A 104 -1.71 45.01 -38.58
C SER A 104 -1.51 43.49 -38.74
N LEU A 105 -1.87 42.68 -37.74
CA LEU A 105 -1.72 41.21 -37.80
C LEU A 105 -2.87 40.50 -38.53
N PHE A 106 -4.12 40.97 -38.38
CA PHE A 106 -5.31 40.18 -38.73
C PHE A 106 -6.29 40.84 -39.72
N THR A 107 -6.17 42.13 -40.05
CA THR A 107 -7.21 42.81 -40.88
C THR A 107 -6.91 42.81 -42.38
N LYS A 108 -5.64 42.69 -42.78
CA LYS A 108 -5.22 42.57 -44.20
C LYS A 108 -5.34 41.15 -44.74
N ASP A 109 -5.86 40.24 -43.93
CA ASP A 109 -5.78 38.81 -44.12
C ASP A 109 -7.18 38.20 -44.12
N THR A 110 -7.56 37.55 -45.21
CA THR A 110 -8.87 36.92 -45.35
C THR A 110 -8.71 35.46 -45.76
N PRO A 111 -9.01 34.43 -44.94
CA PRO A 111 -9.03 34.25 -43.46
C PRO A 111 -7.74 33.61 -42.88
N GLU A 112 -6.63 33.57 -43.62
CA GLU A 112 -5.59 32.56 -43.46
C GLU A 112 -4.58 32.83 -42.33
N ASN A 113 -4.62 34.03 -41.74
CA ASN A 113 -3.70 34.53 -40.71
C ASN A 113 -2.21 34.49 -41.14
N SER A 114 -1.94 34.47 -42.45
CA SER A 114 -0.63 34.54 -43.12
C SER A 114 0.30 35.62 -42.54
N PHE A 115 -0.16 36.86 -42.34
CA PHE A 115 0.71 37.93 -41.79
C PHE A 115 1.11 37.66 -40.33
N ALA A 116 0.16 37.18 -39.53
CA ALA A 116 0.41 36.82 -38.14
C ALA A 116 1.36 35.60 -38.03
N LYS A 117 1.19 34.61 -38.92
CA LYS A 117 2.07 33.43 -39.03
C LYS A 117 3.48 33.82 -39.43
N LEU A 118 3.65 34.65 -40.46
CA LEU A 118 4.94 35.15 -40.88
C LEU A 118 5.66 35.90 -39.74
N TRP A 119 4.93 36.77 -39.03
CA TRP A 119 5.45 37.51 -37.87
C TRP A 119 5.87 36.56 -36.73
N PHE A 120 5.04 35.57 -36.39
CA PHE A 120 5.36 34.59 -35.35
C PHE A 120 6.53 33.68 -35.74
N SER A 121 6.55 33.18 -36.98
CA SER A 121 7.65 32.37 -37.54
C SER A 121 8.99 33.10 -37.45
N ARG A 122 9.02 34.41 -37.74
CA ARG A 122 10.24 35.22 -37.66
C ARG A 122 10.70 35.51 -36.23
N ASN A 123 9.75 35.81 -35.33
CA ASN A 123 10.07 36.28 -33.97
C ASN A 123 10.17 35.15 -32.94
N PHE A 124 9.65 33.95 -33.24
CA PHE A 124 9.68 32.80 -32.35
C PHE A 124 10.24 31.53 -33.02
N ALA A 125 9.59 31.03 -34.07
CA ALA A 125 9.92 29.72 -34.66
C ALA A 125 11.36 29.66 -35.21
N ASN A 126 11.84 30.72 -35.87
CA ASN A 126 13.19 30.82 -36.44
C ASN A 126 14.17 31.60 -35.55
N ALA A 127 13.74 32.01 -34.35
CA ALA A 127 14.57 32.78 -33.44
C ALA A 127 15.51 31.89 -32.60
N LYS A 128 16.64 32.46 -32.15
CA LYS A 128 17.53 31.80 -31.18
C LYS A 128 16.81 31.60 -29.84
N ASN A 129 17.19 30.57 -29.08
CA ASN A 129 16.56 30.20 -27.80
C ASN A 129 16.40 31.37 -26.80
N GLU A 130 17.39 32.25 -26.67
CA GLU A 130 17.30 33.43 -25.79
C GLU A 130 16.15 34.36 -26.19
N LYS A 131 15.96 34.58 -27.50
CA LYS A 131 14.86 35.40 -28.03
C LYS A 131 13.51 34.72 -27.87
N ARG A 132 13.44 33.39 -27.96
CA ARG A 132 12.22 32.62 -27.70
C ARG A 132 11.75 32.76 -26.25
N LEU A 133 12.67 32.63 -25.29
CA LEU A 133 12.37 32.84 -23.87
C LEU A 133 11.91 34.27 -23.59
N GLN A 134 12.60 35.25 -24.18
CA GLN A 134 12.21 36.65 -24.09
C GLN A 134 10.80 36.87 -24.64
N PHE A 135 10.46 36.29 -25.80
CA PHE A 135 9.13 36.37 -26.38
C PHE A 135 8.04 35.77 -25.47
N LEU A 136 8.30 34.62 -24.84
CA LEU A 136 7.37 34.01 -23.88
C LEU A 136 7.12 34.92 -22.67
N ASP A 137 8.19 35.44 -22.07
CA ASP A 137 8.09 36.38 -20.95
C ASP A 137 7.30 37.65 -21.34
N GLU A 138 7.56 38.19 -22.53
CA GLU A 138 6.85 39.34 -23.08
C GLU A 138 5.36 39.04 -23.32
N PHE A 139 5.03 37.87 -23.89
CA PHE A 139 3.67 37.39 -24.08
C PHE A 139 2.90 37.24 -22.76
N PHE A 140 3.49 36.63 -21.74
CA PHE A 140 2.83 36.49 -20.44
C PHE A 140 2.72 37.82 -19.70
N SER A 141 3.73 38.71 -19.83
CA SER A 141 3.66 40.08 -19.31
C SER A 141 2.49 40.87 -19.94
N LEU A 142 2.22 40.65 -21.22
CA LEU A 142 1.07 41.23 -21.91
C LEU A 142 -0.25 40.76 -21.28
N ILE A 143 -0.42 39.46 -21.04
CA ILE A 143 -1.63 38.89 -20.43
C ILE A 143 -1.90 39.50 -19.04
N LYS A 144 -0.85 39.67 -18.25
CA LYS A 144 -0.95 40.28 -16.92
C LYS A 144 -1.36 41.75 -16.96
N SER A 145 -0.81 42.50 -17.92
CA SER A 145 -1.18 43.90 -18.14
C SER A 145 -2.63 44.03 -18.62
N ALA A 146 -3.09 43.06 -19.41
CA ALA A 146 -4.48 42.96 -19.83
C ALA A 146 -5.42 42.63 -18.66
N GLU A 147 -5.06 41.76 -17.71
CA GLU A 147 -5.87 41.55 -16.46
C GLU A 147 -6.08 42.88 -15.74
N ASN A 148 -5.01 43.67 -15.56
CA ASN A 148 -5.08 44.97 -14.90
C ASN A 148 -5.96 45.95 -15.68
N LEU A 149 -5.91 45.94 -17.01
CA LEU A 149 -6.81 46.72 -17.87
C LEU A 149 -8.29 46.35 -17.65
N TYR A 150 -8.63 45.05 -17.70
CA TYR A 150 -10.02 44.62 -17.54
C TYR A 150 -10.54 44.76 -16.11
N SER A 151 -9.65 44.67 -15.11
CA SER A 151 -9.98 44.83 -13.68
C SER A 151 -10.17 46.29 -13.26
N SER A 152 -9.49 47.23 -13.94
CA SER A 152 -9.52 48.66 -13.60
C SER A 152 -10.65 49.45 -14.26
N LYS A 153 -11.31 48.89 -15.29
CA LYS A 153 -12.46 49.53 -15.93
C LYS A 153 -13.62 49.65 -14.93
N SER A 154 -14.05 50.88 -14.67
CA SER A 154 -15.20 51.18 -13.81
C SER A 154 -16.48 50.55 -14.38
N LEU A 155 -17.15 49.73 -13.56
CA LEU A 155 -18.41 49.08 -13.89
C LEU A 155 -19.50 50.11 -14.19
N ASP A 156 -19.93 50.20 -15.45
CA ASP A 156 -21.28 50.66 -15.72
C ASP A 156 -22.20 49.46 -15.45
N THR A 157 -22.81 49.41 -14.26
CA THR A 157 -23.72 48.32 -13.84
C THR A 157 -24.92 48.13 -14.76
N SER A 158 -25.16 49.05 -15.70
CA SER A 158 -26.20 48.94 -16.74
C SER A 158 -25.78 48.11 -17.96
N LYS A 159 -24.49 47.81 -18.15
CA LYS A 159 -23.96 47.05 -19.29
C LYS A 159 -23.14 45.85 -18.82
N ILE A 160 -23.78 44.68 -18.82
CA ILE A 160 -23.08 43.41 -18.68
C ILE A 160 -22.44 43.10 -20.04
N TYR A 161 -21.11 43.13 -20.10
CA TYR A 161 -20.39 42.65 -21.28
C TYR A 161 -20.38 41.13 -21.23
N ASN A 162 -20.91 40.46 -22.26
CA ASN A 162 -20.79 39.00 -22.41
C ASN A 162 -19.89 38.76 -23.61
N TYR A 163 -18.63 38.39 -23.36
CA TYR A 163 -17.68 38.06 -24.41
C TYR A 163 -18.03 36.70 -25.03
N SER A 164 -18.19 36.66 -26.36
CA SER A 164 -18.34 35.41 -27.09
C SER A 164 -17.06 34.56 -26.98
N PRO A 165 -17.16 33.22 -26.85
CA PRO A 165 -16.00 32.34 -26.94
C PRO A 165 -15.35 32.45 -28.32
N ILE A 166 -14.02 32.57 -28.37
CA ILE A 166 -13.27 32.56 -29.63
C ILE A 166 -13.12 31.12 -30.11
N VAL A 167 -13.81 30.79 -31.21
CA VAL A 167 -13.70 29.51 -31.90
C VAL A 167 -12.82 29.67 -33.12
N THR A 168 -11.75 28.88 -33.21
CA THR A 168 -10.80 28.95 -34.34
C THR A 168 -11.22 28.03 -35.48
N ASP A 169 -10.67 28.25 -36.67
CA ASP A 169 -10.94 27.41 -37.84
C ASP A 169 -10.53 25.96 -37.62
N LEU A 170 -9.40 25.76 -36.94
CA LEU A 170 -8.86 24.44 -36.63
C LEU A 170 -9.79 23.66 -35.69
N GLU A 171 -10.20 24.27 -34.58
CA GLU A 171 -11.08 23.66 -33.57
C GLU A 171 -12.45 23.31 -34.17
N PHE A 172 -13.02 24.24 -34.96
CA PHE A 172 -14.28 24.01 -35.66
C PHE A 172 -14.19 22.88 -36.68
N LYS A 173 -13.14 22.88 -37.52
CA LYS A 173 -12.95 21.87 -38.58
C LYS A 173 -12.79 20.47 -37.99
N LYS A 174 -12.05 20.32 -36.89
CA LYS A 174 -11.84 19.02 -36.22
C LYS A 174 -13.16 18.41 -35.75
N LEU A 175 -13.96 19.17 -35.01
CA LEU A 175 -15.25 18.69 -34.49
C LEU A 175 -16.26 18.45 -35.62
N TYR A 176 -16.28 19.34 -36.62
CA TYR A 176 -17.09 19.17 -37.81
C TYR A 176 -16.75 17.88 -38.57
N MET A 177 -15.47 17.55 -38.74
CA MET A 177 -15.05 16.33 -39.42
C MET A 177 -15.43 15.08 -38.63
N ASN A 178 -15.21 15.05 -37.32
CA ASN A 178 -15.61 13.92 -36.46
C ASN A 178 -17.13 13.65 -36.56
N LEU A 179 -17.93 14.71 -36.40
CA LEU A 179 -19.38 14.60 -36.50
C LEU A 179 -19.81 14.18 -37.92
N THR A 180 -19.12 14.64 -38.97
CA THR A 180 -19.39 14.22 -40.35
C THR A 180 -19.05 12.74 -40.58
N ILE A 181 -17.95 12.24 -40.00
CA ILE A 181 -17.56 10.83 -40.06
C ILE A 181 -18.59 9.96 -39.34
N ALA A 182 -18.97 10.33 -38.11
CA ALA A 182 -19.99 9.62 -37.33
C ALA A 182 -21.35 9.59 -38.06
N LEU A 183 -21.78 10.72 -38.63
CA LEU A 183 -22.99 10.80 -39.46
C LEU A 183 -22.90 9.95 -40.73
N THR A 184 -21.70 9.84 -41.32
CA THR A 184 -21.48 9.02 -42.52
C THR A 184 -21.52 7.53 -42.18
N ALA A 185 -20.93 7.12 -41.05
CA ALA A 185 -21.01 5.75 -40.54
C ALA A 185 -22.45 5.36 -40.23
N TYR A 186 -23.18 6.20 -39.50
CA TYR A 186 -24.60 6.02 -39.16
C TYR A 186 -25.52 5.95 -40.38
N ARG A 187 -25.15 6.59 -41.49
CA ARG A 187 -25.89 6.53 -42.76
C ARG A 187 -25.64 5.23 -43.53
N ASN A 188 -24.46 4.63 -43.38
CA ASN A 188 -23.98 3.51 -44.20
C ASN A 188 -24.10 2.14 -43.50
N LEU A 189 -24.23 2.10 -42.18
CA LEU A 189 -24.38 0.90 -41.36
C LEU A 189 -25.80 0.76 -40.78
N SER A 190 -26.21 -0.46 -40.46
CA SER A 190 -27.46 -0.73 -39.75
C SER A 190 -27.43 -0.04 -38.38
N THR A 191 -28.39 0.83 -38.10
CA THR A 191 -28.50 1.70 -36.91
C THR A 191 -28.32 0.95 -35.59
N ASP A 192 -27.11 0.96 -35.02
CA ASP A 192 -26.82 0.49 -33.68
C ASP A 192 -26.94 1.64 -32.65
N LEU A 193 -27.16 1.29 -31.38
CA LEU A 193 -27.26 2.24 -30.26
C LEU A 193 -25.92 2.93 -29.97
N GLU A 194 -24.79 2.26 -30.27
CA GLU A 194 -23.45 2.82 -30.05
C GLU A 194 -23.15 4.00 -30.99
N ASP A 195 -23.51 3.89 -32.28
CA ASP A 195 -23.30 4.96 -33.28
C ASP A 195 -24.15 6.21 -32.98
N GLU A 196 -25.37 6.01 -32.46
CA GLU A 196 -26.24 7.12 -32.05
C GLU A 196 -25.69 7.87 -30.83
N GLU A 197 -25.08 7.14 -29.90
CA GLU A 197 -24.42 7.72 -28.73
C GLU A 197 -23.13 8.47 -29.14
N GLU A 198 -22.39 7.98 -30.14
CA GLU A 198 -21.25 8.71 -30.71
C GLU A 198 -21.68 10.04 -31.36
N ILE A 199 -22.77 10.05 -32.14
CA ILE A 199 -23.35 11.28 -32.71
C ILE A 199 -23.79 12.25 -31.60
N LYS A 200 -24.45 11.77 -30.54
CA LYS A 200 -24.86 12.62 -29.42
C LYS A 200 -23.67 13.26 -28.72
N ASN A 201 -22.61 12.47 -28.48
CA ASN A 201 -21.39 12.94 -27.85
C ASN A 201 -20.65 13.99 -28.71
N ASP A 202 -20.56 13.79 -30.01
CA ASP A 202 -19.88 14.72 -30.91
C ASP A 202 -20.70 15.98 -31.18
N LEU A 203 -22.03 15.86 -31.26
CA LEU A 203 -22.93 17.01 -31.28
C LEU A 203 -22.85 17.80 -29.98
N GLU A 204 -22.69 17.13 -28.83
CA GLU A 204 -22.56 17.77 -27.52
C GLU A 204 -21.32 18.65 -27.49
N LYS A 205 -20.17 18.08 -27.90
CA LYS A 205 -18.90 18.82 -27.97
C LYS A 205 -19.00 20.03 -28.90
N MET A 206 -19.61 19.86 -30.09
CA MET A 206 -19.75 20.95 -31.05
C MET A 206 -20.71 22.04 -30.57
N TYR A 207 -21.82 21.67 -29.91
CA TYR A 207 -22.79 22.62 -29.38
C TYR A 207 -22.21 23.44 -28.21
N PHE A 208 -21.59 22.77 -27.24
CA PHE A 208 -21.00 23.45 -26.08
C PHE A 208 -19.79 24.30 -26.41
N LEU A 209 -19.20 24.14 -27.61
CA LEU A 209 -18.16 25.05 -28.11
C LEU A 209 -18.69 26.48 -28.30
N PHE A 210 -19.91 26.62 -28.82
CA PHE A 210 -20.55 27.91 -29.08
C PHE A 210 -21.45 28.38 -27.93
N PHE A 211 -21.97 27.44 -27.12
CA PHE A 211 -22.89 27.72 -26.03
C PHE A 211 -22.42 27.17 -24.67
N PRO A 212 -21.23 27.58 -24.18
CA PRO A 212 -20.59 26.97 -23.01
C PRO A 212 -21.36 27.16 -21.71
N ASP A 213 -22.22 28.18 -21.63
CA ASP A 213 -23.01 28.49 -20.42
C ASP A 213 -24.40 27.82 -20.41
N THR A 214 -24.70 26.97 -21.40
CA THR A 214 -25.94 26.18 -21.42
C THR A 214 -25.93 25.14 -20.29
N ALA A 215 -27.01 25.04 -19.52
CA ALA A 215 -27.10 23.97 -18.53
C ALA A 215 -27.19 22.60 -19.24
N ASN A 216 -26.39 21.61 -18.81
CA ASN A 216 -26.37 20.28 -19.45
C ASN A 216 -27.76 19.63 -19.53
N ILE A 217 -28.60 19.84 -18.51
CA ILE A 217 -30.01 19.43 -18.50
C ILE A 217 -30.80 20.03 -19.67
N ASN A 218 -30.56 21.30 -20.02
CA ASN A 218 -31.24 21.96 -21.12
C ASN A 218 -30.79 21.42 -22.48
N TYR A 219 -29.48 21.16 -22.62
CA TYR A 219 -28.94 20.50 -23.82
C TYR A 219 -29.52 19.09 -24.00
N LYS A 220 -29.48 18.25 -22.96
CA LYS A 220 -30.06 16.90 -23.01
C LYS A 220 -31.54 16.92 -23.37
N ASN A 221 -32.32 17.79 -22.73
CA ASN A 221 -33.73 17.97 -23.07
C ASN A 221 -33.94 18.43 -24.52
N TRP A 222 -33.06 19.26 -25.07
CA TRP A 222 -33.12 19.71 -26.46
C TRP A 222 -32.76 18.57 -27.42
N VAL A 223 -31.70 17.82 -27.17
CA VAL A 223 -31.31 16.68 -28.01
C VAL A 223 -32.32 15.55 -27.93
N ASP A 224 -32.76 15.15 -26.74
CA ASP A 224 -33.71 14.05 -26.55
C ASP A 224 -35.08 14.34 -27.18
N ARG A 225 -35.48 15.62 -27.26
CA ARG A 225 -36.72 16.01 -27.94
C ARG A 225 -36.58 15.98 -29.46
N ASN A 226 -35.44 16.40 -30.00
CA ASN A 226 -35.27 16.65 -31.44
C ASN A 226 -34.56 15.52 -32.20
N LEU A 227 -33.78 14.68 -31.52
CA LEU A 227 -33.11 13.50 -32.09
C LEU A 227 -34.05 12.28 -32.06
N THR A 228 -35.29 12.44 -32.53
CA THR A 228 -36.33 11.41 -32.54
C THR A 228 -36.90 11.20 -33.95
N GLY A 229 -37.43 9.99 -34.23
CA GLY A 229 -37.99 9.65 -35.54
C GLY A 229 -37.01 8.91 -36.48
N SER A 230 -37.25 8.99 -37.79
CA SER A 230 -36.44 8.27 -38.80
C SER A 230 -34.98 8.76 -38.83
N SER A 231 -34.06 7.90 -39.29
CA SER A 231 -32.64 8.24 -39.48
C SER A 231 -32.46 9.53 -40.29
N GLU A 232 -33.28 9.74 -41.32
CA GLU A 232 -33.26 10.96 -42.13
C GLU A 232 -33.66 12.22 -41.35
N ARG A 233 -34.64 12.14 -40.43
CA ARG A 233 -35.01 13.27 -39.56
C ARG A 233 -33.91 13.58 -38.55
N LYS A 234 -33.30 12.55 -37.96
CA LYS A 234 -32.16 12.68 -37.04
C LYS A 234 -30.98 13.37 -37.74
N ILE A 235 -30.60 12.92 -38.94
CA ILE A 235 -29.53 13.54 -39.74
C ILE A 235 -29.85 15.00 -40.04
N ARG A 236 -31.08 15.34 -40.49
CA ARG A 236 -31.46 16.74 -40.75
C ARG A 236 -31.36 17.63 -39.51
N PHE A 237 -31.73 17.12 -38.33
CA PHE A 237 -31.58 17.85 -37.08
C PHE A 237 -30.10 18.14 -36.78
N VAL A 238 -29.23 17.12 -36.87
CA VAL A 238 -27.79 17.29 -36.63
C VAL A 238 -27.17 18.25 -37.64
N THR A 239 -27.49 18.13 -38.93
CA THR A 239 -27.05 19.07 -39.97
C THR A 239 -27.54 20.49 -39.71
N GLY A 240 -28.79 20.67 -39.28
CA GLY A 240 -29.32 21.98 -38.90
C GLY A 240 -28.59 22.61 -37.71
N ALA A 241 -28.20 21.81 -36.72
CA ALA A 241 -27.39 22.27 -35.59
C ALA A 241 -25.97 22.67 -36.03
N ILE A 242 -25.37 21.95 -36.98
CA ILE A 242 -24.08 22.31 -37.58
C ILE A 242 -24.17 23.66 -38.31
N ASP A 243 -25.19 23.85 -39.15
CA ASP A 243 -25.36 25.09 -39.91
C ASP A 243 -25.61 26.29 -38.98
N MET A 244 -26.33 26.08 -37.88
CA MET A 244 -26.46 27.08 -36.82
C MET A 244 -25.09 27.49 -36.26
N CYS A 245 -24.21 26.53 -35.95
CA CYS A 245 -22.86 26.81 -35.45
C CYS A 245 -21.99 27.53 -36.49
N LYS A 246 -22.07 27.13 -37.78
CA LYS A 246 -21.37 27.80 -38.89
C LYS A 246 -21.77 29.26 -39.01
N ASN A 247 -23.08 29.54 -38.96
CA ASN A 247 -23.60 30.90 -39.07
C ASN A 247 -23.14 31.78 -37.88
N ILE A 248 -23.12 31.23 -36.67
CA ILE A 248 -22.62 31.96 -35.49
C ILE A 248 -21.14 32.30 -35.64
N LYS A 249 -20.31 31.32 -36.03
CA LYS A 249 -18.88 31.53 -36.29
C LYS A 249 -18.65 32.62 -37.33
N SER A 250 -19.36 32.57 -38.47
CA SER A 250 -19.26 33.56 -39.54
C SER A 250 -19.65 34.96 -39.07
N ASN A 251 -20.72 35.09 -38.29
CA ASN A 251 -21.20 36.37 -37.76
C ASN A 251 -20.20 36.98 -36.77
N ASP A 252 -19.57 36.16 -35.92
CA ASP A 252 -18.59 36.63 -34.95
C ASP A 252 -17.26 37.02 -35.62
N GLU A 253 -16.84 36.32 -36.67
CA GLU A 253 -15.68 36.68 -37.50
C GLU A 253 -15.91 38.01 -38.24
N GLU A 254 -17.09 38.24 -38.80
CA GLU A 254 -17.44 39.49 -39.47
C GLU A 254 -17.35 40.68 -38.49
N LYS A 255 -17.90 40.53 -37.27
CA LYS A 255 -17.79 41.55 -36.21
C LYS A 255 -16.33 41.85 -35.85
N LEU A 256 -15.48 40.84 -35.76
CA LEU A 256 -14.06 40.99 -35.43
C LEU A 256 -13.23 41.67 -36.52
N ARG A 257 -13.61 41.50 -37.79
CA ARG A 257 -12.95 42.09 -38.97
C ARG A 257 -13.31 43.55 -39.21
N THR A 258 -14.47 44.00 -38.76
CA THR A 258 -14.84 45.42 -38.93
C THR A 258 -13.82 46.34 -38.25
N HIS A 259 -13.36 47.38 -38.96
CA HIS A 259 -12.51 48.45 -38.43
C HIS A 259 -13.29 49.29 -37.40
N THR A 260 -13.54 48.71 -36.24
CA THR A 260 -14.09 49.39 -35.08
C THR A 260 -13.02 50.28 -34.46
N SER A 261 -13.41 51.47 -34.00
CA SER A 261 -12.47 52.46 -33.47
C SER A 261 -11.77 52.00 -32.17
N SER A 262 -12.30 51.00 -31.47
CA SER A 262 -11.81 50.52 -30.16
C SER A 262 -11.23 49.10 -30.18
N PHE A 263 -10.31 48.82 -29.26
CA PHE A 263 -9.87 47.46 -28.91
C PHE A 263 -10.91 46.77 -28.00
N SER A 264 -11.15 45.46 -28.20
CA SER A 264 -12.16 44.70 -27.44
C SER A 264 -11.57 43.45 -26.78
N GLY A 265 -12.29 42.88 -25.81
CA GLY A 265 -11.91 41.63 -25.15
C GLY A 265 -11.86 40.45 -26.11
N GLU A 266 -12.72 40.44 -27.14
CA GLU A 266 -12.72 39.43 -28.20
C GLU A 266 -11.47 39.54 -29.09
N LYS A 267 -11.04 40.76 -29.47
CA LYS A 267 -9.78 40.99 -30.21
C LYS A 267 -8.56 40.52 -29.42
N PHE A 268 -8.52 40.82 -28.11
CA PHE A 268 -7.48 40.32 -27.22
C PHE A 268 -7.47 38.78 -27.14
N SER A 269 -8.65 38.18 -26.98
CA SER A 269 -8.80 36.73 -26.87
C SER A 269 -8.37 36.03 -28.16
N ARG A 270 -8.64 36.62 -29.33
CA ARG A 270 -8.19 36.12 -30.64
C ARG A 270 -6.67 36.18 -30.80
N LEU A 271 -6.03 37.27 -30.37
CA LEU A 271 -4.56 37.38 -30.36
C LEU A 271 -3.93 36.31 -29.47
N VAL A 272 -4.46 36.11 -28.25
CA VAL A 272 -3.99 35.07 -27.33
C VAL A 272 -4.22 33.68 -27.90
N ALA A 273 -5.40 33.41 -28.48
CA ALA A 273 -5.73 32.14 -29.12
C ALA A 273 -4.74 31.81 -30.24
N PHE A 274 -4.49 32.75 -31.14
CA PHE A 274 -3.52 32.58 -32.23
C PHE A 274 -2.13 32.20 -31.71
N ILE A 275 -1.58 32.96 -30.75
CA ILE A 275 -0.25 32.66 -30.19
C ILE A 275 -0.25 31.29 -29.50
N CYS A 276 -1.30 30.92 -28.77
CA CYS A 276 -1.38 29.63 -28.10
C CYS A 276 -1.48 28.45 -29.09
N GLU A 277 -2.22 28.60 -30.19
CA GLU A 277 -2.30 27.62 -31.26
C GLU A 277 -0.96 27.44 -31.97
N GLU A 278 -0.29 28.54 -32.31
CA GLU A 278 1.01 28.49 -32.97
C GLU A 278 2.11 27.88 -32.07
N LEU A 279 2.09 28.21 -30.77
CA LEU A 279 2.96 27.54 -29.78
C LEU A 279 2.66 26.04 -29.69
N ASN A 280 1.40 25.64 -29.85
CA ASN A 280 1.00 24.23 -29.85
C ASN A 280 1.34 23.51 -31.16
N ASP A 281 1.25 24.20 -32.29
CA ASP A 281 1.48 23.63 -33.63
C ASP A 281 2.97 23.46 -33.96
N ILE A 282 3.84 24.35 -33.45
CA ILE A 282 5.27 24.02 -33.32
C ILE A 282 5.43 22.68 -32.56
N GLY A 283 4.50 22.41 -31.64
CA GLY A 283 4.48 21.22 -30.82
C GLY A 283 3.96 19.92 -31.44
N ASN A 284 3.09 20.01 -32.45
CA ASN A 284 2.50 18.84 -33.09
C ASN A 284 3.49 18.09 -34.00
N ASN A 285 4.61 18.72 -34.38
CA ASN A 285 5.76 18.09 -35.05
C ASN A 285 6.97 17.87 -34.10
N CYS A 286 6.70 17.65 -32.80
CA CYS A 286 7.63 17.58 -31.64
C CYS A 286 7.86 18.91 -30.91
N THR A 287 6.95 19.26 -29.98
CA THR A 287 7.25 20.24 -28.91
C THR A 287 8.42 19.66 -28.12
N SER A 288 9.60 20.27 -28.15
CA SER A 288 10.66 19.84 -27.25
C SER A 288 10.17 20.00 -25.80
N ASP A 289 10.58 19.07 -24.93
CA ASP A 289 10.30 19.14 -23.48
C ASP A 289 10.73 20.50 -22.92
N THR A 290 11.86 21.01 -23.44
CA THR A 290 12.42 22.33 -23.19
C THR A 290 11.44 23.47 -23.45
N LEU A 291 10.69 23.43 -24.56
CA LEU A 291 9.70 24.47 -24.86
C LEU A 291 8.50 24.40 -23.91
N SER A 292 8.02 23.19 -23.60
CA SER A 292 6.91 23.00 -22.66
C SER A 292 7.29 23.47 -21.25
N GLU A 293 8.51 23.15 -20.79
CA GLU A 293 9.07 23.67 -19.55
C GLU A 293 9.17 25.20 -19.58
N SER A 294 9.70 25.77 -20.67
CA SER A 294 9.85 27.22 -20.82
C SER A 294 8.50 27.97 -20.77
N ILE A 295 7.45 27.41 -21.39
CA ILE A 295 6.09 27.97 -21.36
C ILE A 295 5.54 27.95 -19.93
N LEU A 296 5.65 26.82 -19.23
CA LEU A 296 5.15 26.67 -17.86
C LEU A 296 5.95 27.50 -16.85
N ASP A 297 7.28 27.54 -16.96
CA ASP A 297 8.13 28.38 -16.12
C ASP A 297 7.79 29.85 -16.30
N SER A 298 7.56 30.28 -17.54
CA SER A 298 7.15 31.66 -17.81
C SER A 298 5.74 31.96 -17.28
N LEU A 299 4.79 31.01 -17.35
CA LEU A 299 3.48 31.11 -16.69
C LEU A 299 3.60 31.27 -15.16
N ILE A 300 4.53 30.55 -14.52
CA ILE A 300 4.78 30.64 -13.06
C ILE A 300 5.46 31.95 -12.70
N LYS A 301 6.58 32.26 -13.36
CA LYS A 301 7.38 33.47 -13.16
C LYS A 301 6.53 34.73 -13.29
N ASN A 302 5.61 34.74 -14.25
CA ASN A 302 4.70 35.85 -14.47
C ASN A 302 3.41 35.79 -13.62
N ASN A 303 3.23 34.76 -12.78
CA ASN A 303 2.07 34.54 -11.90
C ASN A 303 0.72 34.44 -12.65
N ILE A 304 0.74 33.92 -13.89
CA ILE A 304 -0.44 33.85 -14.78
C ILE A 304 -1.49 32.87 -14.24
N HIS A 305 -1.04 31.75 -13.68
CA HIS A 305 -1.89 30.72 -13.09
C HIS A 305 -2.83 31.23 -11.98
N ASN A 306 -2.54 32.41 -11.41
CA ASN A 306 -3.38 33.05 -10.38
C ASN A 306 -4.37 34.09 -10.90
N LEU A 307 -4.26 34.51 -12.16
CA LEU A 307 -5.09 35.57 -12.75
C LEU A 307 -6.53 35.09 -13.00
N ASN A 308 -7.51 36.01 -12.98
CA ASN A 308 -8.90 35.64 -13.26
C ASN A 308 -9.10 35.31 -14.76
N LEU A 309 -8.36 35.99 -15.66
CA LEU A 309 -8.25 35.66 -17.09
C LEU A 309 -7.89 34.18 -17.31
N PHE A 310 -6.99 33.63 -16.48
CA PHE A 310 -6.56 32.22 -16.56
C PHE A 310 -7.51 31.26 -15.85
N LYS A 311 -8.17 31.65 -14.75
CA LYS A 311 -9.06 30.75 -13.96
C LYS A 311 -10.48 30.63 -14.51
N CYS A 312 -10.86 31.41 -15.52
CA CYS A 312 -12.21 31.41 -16.10
C CYS A 312 -13.34 31.49 -15.04
N LYS A 313 -13.14 32.27 -13.97
CA LYS A 313 -14.19 32.48 -12.95
C LYS A 313 -15.44 33.06 -13.62
N LYS A 314 -16.64 32.79 -13.08
CA LYS A 314 -17.95 33.33 -13.56
C LYS A 314 -18.08 34.85 -13.40
N SER A 315 -17.13 35.62 -13.91
CA SER A 315 -17.20 37.07 -14.01
C SER A 315 -17.55 37.41 -15.46
N SER A 316 -18.64 38.14 -15.68
CA SER A 316 -19.05 38.56 -17.03
C SER A 316 -18.01 39.46 -17.69
N ASN A 317 -17.23 40.21 -16.91
CA ASN A 317 -16.44 41.33 -17.42
C ASN A 317 -15.00 41.00 -17.80
N ILE A 318 -14.62 39.72 -17.72
CA ILE A 318 -13.25 39.25 -18.01
C ILE A 318 -13.33 38.22 -19.15
N PRO A 319 -12.58 38.38 -20.25
CA PRO A 319 -12.58 37.41 -21.34
C PRO A 319 -12.04 36.05 -20.87
N LYS A 320 -12.65 34.95 -21.36
CA LYS A 320 -12.23 33.57 -21.04
C LYS A 320 -11.07 33.15 -21.96
N LEU A 321 -9.85 32.99 -21.42
CA LEU A 321 -8.69 32.55 -22.19
C LEU A 321 -8.56 31.01 -22.26
N LYS A 322 -9.55 30.34 -22.86
CA LYS A 322 -9.61 28.86 -22.95
C LYS A 322 -8.36 28.25 -23.59
N HIS A 323 -7.90 28.79 -24.72
CA HIS A 323 -6.71 28.31 -25.44
C HIS A 323 -5.43 28.35 -24.60
N LEU A 324 -5.32 29.28 -23.66
CA LEU A 324 -4.20 29.37 -22.73
C LEU A 324 -4.26 28.28 -21.65
N GLN A 325 -5.47 27.95 -21.17
CA GLN A 325 -5.67 26.82 -20.25
C GLN A 325 -5.41 25.49 -20.95
N ASP A 326 -5.85 25.36 -22.21
CA ASP A 326 -5.65 24.18 -23.04
C ASP A 326 -4.14 23.97 -23.32
N LEU A 327 -3.43 25.03 -23.73
CA LEU A 327 -1.96 24.99 -23.89
C LEU A 327 -1.26 24.58 -22.60
N SER A 328 -1.61 25.22 -21.47
CA SER A 328 -1.04 24.85 -20.17
C SER A 328 -1.30 23.39 -19.81
N SER A 329 -2.52 22.90 -20.04
CA SER A 329 -2.91 21.52 -19.72
C SER A 329 -2.17 20.52 -20.61
N GLN A 330 -2.00 20.84 -21.90
CA GLN A 330 -1.23 20.02 -22.84
C GLN A 330 0.26 19.99 -22.49
N CYS A 331 0.87 21.13 -22.15
CA CYS A 331 2.26 21.18 -21.68
C CYS A 331 2.45 20.39 -20.38
N ILE A 332 1.56 20.55 -19.40
CA ILE A 332 1.57 19.77 -18.15
C ILE A 332 1.47 18.28 -18.46
N TRP A 333 0.49 17.87 -19.27
CA TRP A 333 0.30 16.48 -19.62
C TRP A 333 1.52 15.90 -20.32
N LYS A 334 2.10 16.63 -21.28
CA LYS A 334 3.29 16.19 -22.00
C LYS A 334 4.46 15.93 -21.05
N LEU A 335 4.75 16.88 -20.15
CA LEU A 335 5.82 16.69 -19.16
C LEU A 335 5.51 15.56 -18.19
N TYR A 336 4.25 15.41 -17.75
CA TYR A 336 3.83 14.29 -16.92
C TYR A 336 4.03 12.95 -17.63
N LYS A 337 3.53 12.83 -18.87
CA LYS A 337 3.67 11.65 -19.72
C LYS A 337 5.14 11.29 -19.93
N ASN A 338 6.00 12.25 -20.28
CA ASN A 338 7.42 11.97 -20.47
C ASN A 338 8.10 11.49 -19.17
N ASN A 339 7.67 11.99 -18.02
CA ASN A 339 8.16 11.50 -16.72
C ASN A 339 7.56 10.15 -16.33
N TYR A 340 6.34 9.84 -16.77
CA TYR A 340 5.76 8.50 -16.65
C TYR A 340 6.49 7.49 -17.53
N ASP A 341 6.90 7.89 -18.74
CA ASP A 341 7.71 7.07 -19.63
C ASP A 341 9.12 6.80 -19.05
N LYS A 342 9.64 7.66 -18.16
CA LYS A 342 10.86 7.39 -17.38
C LYS A 342 10.67 6.28 -16.33
N ILE A 343 9.44 6.00 -15.91
CA ILE A 343 9.11 4.80 -15.11
C ILE A 343 9.17 3.62 -16.07
N GLY A 344 10.38 3.19 -16.38
CA GLY A 344 10.66 2.15 -17.36
C GLY A 344 10.86 0.78 -16.73
N LYS A 345 11.23 -0.19 -17.59
CA LYS A 345 11.45 -1.60 -17.24
C LYS A 345 12.38 -1.77 -16.04
N ASP A 346 13.45 -0.99 -15.92
CA ASP A 346 14.41 -1.11 -14.81
C ASP A 346 13.79 -0.77 -13.46
N THR A 347 12.83 0.17 -13.41
CA THR A 347 12.09 0.51 -12.19
C THR A 347 11.18 -0.65 -11.77
N VAL A 348 10.51 -1.28 -12.73
CA VAL A 348 9.68 -2.46 -12.50
C VAL A 348 10.53 -3.64 -12.03
N LYS A 349 11.68 -3.89 -12.67
CA LYS A 349 12.64 -4.93 -12.26
C LYS A 349 13.17 -4.69 -10.84
N ALA A 350 13.51 -3.45 -10.50
CA ALA A 350 13.94 -3.07 -9.15
C ALA A 350 12.83 -3.35 -8.13
N LEU A 351 11.59 -2.99 -8.43
CA LEU A 351 10.44 -3.26 -7.56
C LEU A 351 10.21 -4.78 -7.37
N ILE A 352 10.27 -5.57 -8.44
CA ILE A 352 10.17 -7.04 -8.39
C ILE A 352 11.28 -7.63 -7.50
N SER A 353 12.52 -7.16 -7.67
CA SER A 353 13.66 -7.58 -6.84
C SER A 353 13.47 -7.23 -5.37
N ILE A 354 12.92 -6.04 -5.07
CA ILE A 354 12.60 -5.61 -3.71
C ILE A 354 11.49 -6.47 -3.11
N ILE A 355 10.43 -6.80 -3.87
CA ILE A 355 9.36 -7.71 -3.43
C ILE A 355 9.94 -9.08 -3.07
N ALA A 356 10.76 -9.64 -3.96
CA ALA A 356 11.42 -10.93 -3.75
C ALA A 356 12.32 -10.93 -2.51
N THR A 357 13.12 -9.87 -2.33
CA THR A 357 14.03 -9.73 -1.19
C THR A 357 13.27 -9.52 0.12
N SER A 358 12.09 -8.88 0.07
CA SER A 358 11.25 -8.61 1.24
C SER A 358 10.45 -9.83 1.71
N ALA A 359 10.30 -10.86 0.87
CA ALA A 359 9.57 -12.07 1.23
C ALA A 359 10.19 -12.74 2.47
N GLY A 360 9.35 -13.02 3.47
CA GLY A 360 9.74 -13.63 4.74
C GLY A 360 10.46 -12.72 5.74
N LYS A 361 10.84 -11.49 5.40
CA LYS A 361 11.48 -10.57 6.36
C LYS A 361 10.54 -10.22 7.52
N ILE A 362 11.08 -10.28 8.75
CA ILE A 362 10.39 -9.93 10.02
C ILE A 362 10.57 -8.45 10.39
N HIS A 363 11.57 -7.80 9.80
CA HIS A 363 11.84 -6.40 9.98
C HIS A 363 11.49 -5.63 8.73
N ASN A 364 11.08 -4.37 8.91
CA ASN A 364 10.84 -3.35 7.88
C ASN A 364 9.38 -3.27 7.40
N SER A 365 8.90 -2.04 7.15
CA SER A 365 7.87 -1.82 6.12
C SER A 365 8.41 -2.45 4.83
N ASN A 366 7.64 -3.31 4.16
CA ASN A 366 8.07 -3.87 2.88
C ASN A 366 8.57 -2.74 1.99
N GLU A 367 9.85 -2.83 1.64
CA GLU A 367 10.56 -1.80 0.90
C GLU A 367 9.88 -1.53 -0.45
N ALA A 368 9.13 -2.50 -0.97
CA ALA A 368 8.34 -2.35 -2.18
C ALA A 368 7.22 -1.32 -2.03
N VAL A 369 6.53 -1.27 -0.88
CA VAL A 369 5.51 -0.24 -0.62
C VAL A 369 6.18 1.13 -0.52
N SER A 370 7.28 1.25 0.24
CA SER A 370 8.02 2.51 0.33
C SER A 370 8.61 2.93 -1.01
N PHE A 371 8.99 1.98 -1.87
CA PHE A 371 9.54 2.24 -3.20
C PHE A 371 8.46 2.82 -4.12
N ILE A 372 7.25 2.21 -4.10
CA ILE A 372 6.10 2.72 -4.86
C ILE A 372 5.71 4.12 -4.37
N ASP A 373 5.68 4.37 -3.05
CA ASP A 373 5.35 5.69 -2.51
C ASP A 373 6.38 6.77 -2.88
N LYS A 374 7.67 6.40 -2.96
CA LYS A 374 8.78 7.33 -3.21
C LYS A 374 9.14 7.48 -4.69
N ILE A 375 8.48 6.78 -5.60
CA ILE A 375 8.81 6.88 -7.04
C ILE A 375 8.71 8.30 -7.56
N SER A 376 7.79 9.11 -7.02
CA SER A 376 7.66 10.51 -7.41
C SER A 376 8.87 11.38 -7.06
N VAL A 377 9.69 10.98 -6.08
CA VAL A 377 10.91 11.69 -5.68
C VAL A 377 12.01 11.55 -6.73
N THR A 378 12.00 10.46 -7.50
CA THR A 378 12.96 10.27 -8.61
C THR A 378 12.57 11.09 -9.85
N LEU A 379 11.37 11.68 -9.87
CA LEU A 379 10.88 12.54 -10.94
C LEU A 379 11.11 14.01 -10.56
N ASN A 380 11.80 14.76 -11.42
CA ASN A 380 12.16 16.16 -11.16
C ASN A 380 11.08 17.13 -11.66
N LEU A 381 9.95 17.27 -10.94
CA LEU A 381 8.83 18.14 -11.37
C LEU A 381 8.23 19.03 -10.25
N LYS A 382 9.03 19.43 -9.25
CA LYS A 382 8.54 20.23 -8.10
C LYS A 382 7.81 21.52 -8.49
N THR A 383 8.13 22.10 -9.65
CA THR A 383 7.58 23.39 -10.13
C THR A 383 6.16 23.24 -10.71
N ILE A 384 5.84 22.09 -11.33
CA ILE A 384 4.61 21.89 -12.14
C ILE A 384 3.41 21.47 -11.28
N SER A 385 3.65 20.78 -10.16
CA SER A 385 2.58 20.36 -9.23
C SER A 385 1.79 21.53 -8.65
N ASN A 386 2.34 22.74 -8.66
CA ASN A 386 1.68 23.95 -8.17
C ASN A 386 0.61 24.50 -9.13
N ILE A 387 0.65 24.16 -10.42
CA ILE A 387 -0.34 24.61 -11.42
C ILE A 387 -1.32 23.50 -11.81
N SER A 388 -0.88 22.24 -11.78
CA SER A 388 -1.59 21.16 -12.48
C SER A 388 -2.89 20.66 -11.82
N CYS A 389 -3.22 21.05 -10.59
CA CYS A 389 -4.29 20.44 -9.78
C CYS A 389 -4.20 18.90 -9.68
N ARG A 390 -3.11 18.29 -10.17
CA ARG A 390 -2.87 16.84 -10.26
C ARG A 390 -1.89 16.42 -9.18
N SER A 391 -2.16 15.28 -8.55
CA SER A 391 -1.28 14.71 -7.53
C SER A 391 -0.24 13.83 -8.22
N LEU A 392 0.89 14.42 -8.64
CA LEU A 392 1.98 13.68 -9.30
C LEU A 392 2.42 12.48 -8.48
N SER A 393 2.50 12.62 -7.15
CA SER A 393 2.87 11.51 -6.27
C SER A 393 1.92 10.33 -6.39
N GLU A 394 0.60 10.56 -6.37
CA GLU A 394 -0.38 9.48 -6.49
C GLU A 394 -0.42 8.88 -7.90
N GLU A 395 -0.26 9.72 -8.92
CA GLU A 395 -0.30 9.27 -10.31
C GLU A 395 0.96 8.46 -10.67
N SER A 396 2.16 8.88 -10.26
CA SER A 396 3.39 8.12 -10.50
C SER A 396 3.38 6.76 -9.81
N SER A 397 2.86 6.66 -8.58
CA SER A 397 2.67 5.38 -7.90
C SER A 397 1.70 4.48 -8.65
N LEU A 398 0.60 5.05 -9.18
CA LEU A 398 -0.37 4.31 -9.98
C LEU A 398 0.23 3.83 -11.31
N VAL A 399 1.01 4.67 -11.98
CA VAL A 399 1.72 4.33 -13.23
C VAL A 399 2.67 3.16 -12.99
N LEU A 400 3.57 3.26 -12.00
CA LEU A 400 4.49 2.17 -11.65
C LEU A 400 3.74 0.87 -11.33
N TYR A 401 2.71 0.95 -10.47
CA TYR A 401 1.94 -0.22 -10.04
C TYR A 401 1.15 -0.87 -11.20
N SER A 402 0.68 -0.06 -12.16
CA SER A 402 -0.04 -0.58 -13.35
C SER A 402 0.83 -1.39 -14.31
N GLN A 403 2.15 -1.17 -14.30
CA GLN A 403 3.10 -1.91 -15.14
C GLN A 403 3.44 -3.30 -14.59
N ILE A 404 3.01 -3.62 -13.37
CA ILE A 404 3.23 -4.93 -12.74
C ILE A 404 2.09 -5.87 -13.14
N PRO A 405 2.34 -7.09 -13.65
CA PRO A 405 1.29 -8.06 -13.93
C PRO A 405 0.40 -8.37 -12.72
N GLU A 406 -0.88 -8.69 -12.97
CA GLU A 406 -1.86 -8.96 -11.91
C GLU A 406 -1.44 -10.10 -10.98
N SER A 407 -0.79 -11.14 -11.51
CA SER A 407 -0.24 -12.26 -10.74
C SER A 407 0.78 -11.82 -9.69
N ILE A 408 1.72 -10.95 -10.07
CA ILE A 408 2.73 -10.39 -9.16
C ILE A 408 2.08 -9.43 -8.16
N ARG A 409 1.11 -8.61 -8.57
CA ARG A 409 0.36 -7.74 -7.63
C ARG A 409 -0.38 -8.56 -6.56
N LYS A 410 -1.04 -9.66 -6.97
CA LYS A 410 -1.69 -10.60 -6.04
C LYS A 410 -0.67 -11.23 -5.09
N GLU A 411 0.48 -11.64 -5.59
CA GLU A 411 1.51 -12.24 -4.75
C GLU A 411 2.12 -11.22 -3.76
N MET A 412 2.28 -9.96 -4.18
CA MET A 412 2.66 -8.87 -3.29
C MET A 412 1.66 -8.74 -2.12
N PHE A 413 0.35 -8.81 -2.38
CA PHE A 413 -0.66 -8.85 -1.31
C PHE A 413 -0.53 -10.08 -0.42
N ASN A 414 -0.30 -11.26 -1.00
CA ASN A 414 -0.17 -12.51 -0.23
C ASN A 414 1.03 -12.44 0.73
N ILE A 415 2.18 -12.00 0.23
CA ILE A 415 3.41 -11.80 1.02
C ILE A 415 3.14 -10.83 2.17
N LEU A 416 2.61 -9.65 1.87
CA LEU A 416 2.33 -8.63 2.87
C LEU A 416 1.34 -9.10 3.94
N ARG A 417 0.26 -9.78 3.54
CA ARG A 417 -0.74 -10.32 4.47
C ARG A 417 -0.16 -11.42 5.35
N SER A 418 0.65 -12.33 4.79
CA SER A 418 1.32 -13.37 5.58
C SER A 418 2.32 -12.81 6.59
N GLN A 419 2.85 -11.61 6.34
CA GLN A 419 3.75 -10.88 7.23
C GLN A 419 3.02 -9.88 8.16
N SER A 420 1.69 -9.89 8.16
CA SER A 420 0.82 -8.97 8.91
C SER A 420 1.06 -7.48 8.61
N GLN A 421 1.46 -7.15 7.38
CA GLN A 421 1.74 -5.77 6.96
C GLN A 421 0.51 -5.03 6.44
N LYS A 422 0.53 -3.70 6.53
CA LYS A 422 -0.58 -2.85 6.07
C LYS A 422 -0.66 -2.83 4.54
N THR A 423 -1.80 -3.26 3.99
CA THR A 423 -2.05 -3.32 2.53
C THR A 423 -2.88 -2.16 1.98
N SER A 424 -3.35 -1.22 2.82
CA SER A 424 -4.34 -0.20 2.44
C SER A 424 -3.91 0.70 1.27
N MET A 425 -2.61 0.95 1.11
CA MET A 425 -2.09 1.77 0.01
C MET A 425 -2.24 1.05 -1.33
N LEU A 426 -1.87 -0.23 -1.37
CA LEU A 426 -2.02 -1.07 -2.56
C LEU A 426 -3.49 -1.33 -2.89
N GLU A 427 -4.34 -1.52 -1.89
CA GLU A 427 -5.80 -1.67 -2.08
C GLU A 427 -6.40 -0.44 -2.79
N LYS A 428 -6.00 0.77 -2.37
CA LYS A 428 -6.39 2.01 -3.04
C LYS A 428 -5.87 2.10 -4.47
N LEU A 429 -4.64 1.67 -4.73
CA LEU A 429 -4.10 1.64 -6.09
C LEU A 429 -4.86 0.65 -6.98
N GLU A 430 -5.21 -0.52 -6.46
CA GLU A 430 -5.98 -1.54 -7.17
C GLU A 430 -7.40 -1.04 -7.52
N GLU A 431 -8.07 -0.35 -6.59
CA GLU A 431 -9.35 0.33 -6.86
C GLU A 431 -9.21 1.40 -7.94
N LYS A 432 -8.15 2.23 -7.87
CA LYS A 432 -7.88 3.25 -8.88
C LYS A 432 -7.62 2.64 -10.25
N ILE A 433 -6.84 1.57 -10.37
CA ILE A 433 -6.64 0.85 -11.64
C ILE A 433 -7.98 0.44 -12.24
N LYS A 434 -8.86 -0.20 -11.45
CA LYS A 434 -10.19 -0.64 -11.90
C LYS A 434 -11.05 0.52 -12.40
N LEU A 435 -10.96 1.68 -11.75
CA LEU A 435 -11.66 2.90 -12.18
C LEU A 435 -11.07 3.45 -13.50
N MET A 436 -9.76 3.52 -13.62
CA MET A 436 -9.08 4.05 -14.82
C MET A 436 -9.35 3.20 -16.06
N LEU A 437 -9.49 1.88 -15.92
CA LEU A 437 -9.86 1.00 -17.03
C LEU A 437 -11.16 1.41 -17.74
N ARG A 438 -12.08 2.13 -17.05
CA ARG A 438 -13.37 2.57 -17.59
C ARG A 438 -13.38 4.02 -18.09
N ARG A 439 -12.38 4.82 -17.75
CA ARG A 439 -12.33 6.27 -18.03
C ARG A 439 -11.63 6.56 -19.36
N LYS A 440 -11.93 7.69 -20.00
CA LYS A 440 -11.32 8.09 -21.29
C LYS A 440 -10.32 9.25 -21.16
N ASP A 441 -9.82 9.52 -19.95
CA ASP A 441 -8.80 10.55 -19.72
C ASP A 441 -7.39 10.05 -20.06
N GLU A 442 -6.44 10.98 -20.20
CA GLU A 442 -5.11 10.70 -20.72
C GLU A 442 -4.27 9.82 -19.77
N LEU A 443 -4.47 9.97 -18.46
CA LEU A 443 -3.84 9.07 -17.48
C LEU A 443 -4.40 7.66 -17.64
N SER A 444 -5.71 7.53 -17.83
CA SER A 444 -6.36 6.24 -18.05
C SER A 444 -5.87 5.53 -19.31
N ASP A 445 -5.54 6.27 -20.37
CA ASP A 445 -4.87 5.73 -21.56
C ASP A 445 -3.50 5.15 -21.24
N VAL A 446 -2.67 5.87 -20.46
CA VAL A 446 -1.37 5.36 -19.99
C VAL A 446 -1.54 4.11 -19.15
N ILE A 447 -2.47 4.10 -18.20
CA ILE A 447 -2.73 2.93 -17.34
C ILE A 447 -3.21 1.72 -18.16
N ARG A 448 -4.13 1.91 -19.12
CA ARG A 448 -4.57 0.82 -20.02
C ARG A 448 -3.43 0.29 -20.86
N LYS A 449 -2.62 1.18 -21.44
CA LYS A 449 -1.45 0.80 -22.23
C LYS A 449 -0.47 -0.01 -21.38
N ASN A 450 -0.12 0.48 -20.18
CA ASN A 450 0.76 -0.21 -19.24
C ASN A 450 0.23 -1.61 -18.88
N ILE A 451 -1.06 -1.75 -18.62
CA ILE A 451 -1.66 -3.06 -18.30
C ILE A 451 -1.57 -3.98 -19.51
N SER A 452 -1.91 -3.48 -20.71
CA SER A 452 -1.80 -4.25 -21.95
C SER A 452 -0.35 -4.69 -22.22
N GLU A 453 0.62 -3.81 -22.05
CA GLU A 453 2.04 -4.11 -22.23
C GLU A 453 2.57 -5.05 -21.14
N SER A 454 2.17 -4.86 -19.89
CA SER A 454 2.54 -5.76 -18.79
C SER A 454 2.03 -7.18 -19.05
N ASN A 455 0.83 -7.32 -19.63
CA ASN A 455 0.25 -8.62 -19.99
C ASN A 455 1.06 -9.33 -21.09
N ILE A 456 1.64 -8.57 -22.02
CA ILE A 456 2.54 -9.13 -23.05
C ILE A 456 3.84 -9.65 -22.40
N HIS A 457 4.33 -8.96 -21.37
CA HIS A 457 5.57 -9.30 -20.65
C HIS A 457 5.36 -10.15 -19.39
N THR A 458 4.15 -10.66 -19.14
CA THR A 458 3.82 -11.39 -17.90
C THR A 458 4.81 -12.53 -17.63
N ALA A 459 5.01 -13.43 -18.60
CA ALA A 459 5.91 -14.58 -18.41
C ALA A 459 7.37 -14.19 -18.11
N GLU A 460 7.86 -13.09 -18.69
CA GLU A 460 9.21 -12.56 -18.43
C GLU A 460 9.32 -12.03 -16.99
N LEU A 461 8.33 -11.24 -16.54
CA LEU A 461 8.33 -10.63 -15.21
C LEU A 461 8.04 -11.64 -14.10
N GLU A 462 7.19 -12.63 -14.35
CA GLU A 462 6.94 -13.74 -13.41
C GLU A 462 8.20 -14.61 -13.26
N GLY A 463 8.88 -14.93 -14.36
CA GLY A 463 10.17 -15.61 -14.33
C GLY A 463 11.22 -14.82 -13.55
N LEU A 464 11.28 -13.50 -13.75
CA LEU A 464 12.18 -12.62 -13.00
C LEU A 464 11.88 -12.61 -11.50
N LEU A 465 10.61 -12.63 -11.08
CA LEU A 465 10.25 -12.70 -9.66
C LEU A 465 10.80 -13.99 -9.04
N CYS A 466 10.61 -15.13 -9.70
CA CYS A 466 11.14 -16.41 -9.25
C CYS A 466 12.68 -16.41 -9.18
N GLU A 467 13.35 -15.90 -10.22
CA GLU A 467 14.80 -15.77 -10.25
C GLU A 467 15.31 -14.88 -9.10
N CYS A 468 14.66 -13.75 -8.85
CA CYS A 468 15.01 -12.85 -7.75
C CYS A 468 14.77 -13.51 -6.39
N MET A 469 13.68 -14.26 -6.22
CA MET A 469 13.39 -14.98 -4.96
C MET A 469 14.49 -16.01 -4.67
N VAL A 470 14.85 -16.85 -5.65
CA VAL A 470 15.91 -17.85 -5.54
C VAL A 470 17.27 -17.18 -5.28
N SER A 471 17.58 -16.11 -6.01
CA SER A 471 18.84 -15.37 -5.85
C SER A 471 18.94 -14.70 -4.48
N SER A 472 17.83 -14.21 -3.93
CA SER A 472 17.79 -13.57 -2.61
C SER A 472 18.04 -14.56 -1.45
N LEU A 473 17.95 -15.88 -1.68
CA LEU A 473 18.37 -16.87 -0.70
C LEU A 473 19.89 -16.81 -0.43
N ARG A 474 20.68 -16.34 -1.41
CA ARG A 474 22.15 -16.32 -1.36
C ARG A 474 22.72 -15.05 -0.69
N GLN A 475 21.98 -13.94 -0.71
CA GLN A 475 22.53 -12.61 -0.37
C GLN A 475 22.74 -12.35 1.13
N GLU A 476 22.13 -13.12 2.04
CA GLU A 476 22.25 -12.90 3.49
C GLU A 476 23.38 -13.71 4.15
N ASN A 477 24.00 -14.66 3.43
CA ASN A 477 25.11 -15.48 3.92
C ASN A 477 26.44 -15.02 3.32
N VAL A 478 26.98 -13.89 3.77
CA VAL A 478 28.32 -13.44 3.37
C VAL A 478 29.37 -14.20 4.19
N SER A 479 29.70 -15.41 3.75
CA SER A 479 31.04 -16.00 3.97
C SER A 479 31.80 -15.92 2.65
N ASN A 480 33.01 -15.37 2.69
CA ASN A 480 33.91 -15.12 1.54
C ASN A 480 34.38 -16.38 0.78
N ASP A 481 33.81 -17.55 1.06
CA ASP A 481 34.15 -18.80 0.38
C ASP A 481 33.06 -19.09 -0.65
N GLY A 482 33.41 -19.11 -1.94
CA GLY A 482 32.50 -19.19 -3.08
C GLY A 482 31.70 -20.50 -3.23
N LYS A 483 31.00 -20.95 -2.18
CA LYS A 483 30.02 -22.04 -2.21
C LYS A 483 28.62 -21.46 -2.13
N ASN A 484 27.72 -21.92 -2.99
CA ASN A 484 26.28 -21.59 -3.01
C ASN A 484 25.53 -22.24 -1.82
N LEU A 485 26.06 -22.11 -0.60
CA LEU A 485 25.52 -22.73 0.60
C LEU A 485 24.53 -21.80 1.30
N VAL A 486 23.32 -22.30 1.57
CA VAL A 486 22.25 -21.59 2.27
C VAL A 486 21.89 -22.35 3.53
N VAL A 487 22.06 -21.71 4.69
CA VAL A 487 21.58 -22.24 5.96
C VAL A 487 20.05 -22.19 5.97
N ALA A 488 19.42 -23.35 6.20
CA ALA A 488 17.98 -23.52 6.26
C ALA A 488 17.43 -22.91 7.56
N THR A 489 16.74 -21.78 7.41
CA THR A 489 16.12 -21.03 8.50
C THR A 489 14.64 -20.75 8.24
N ARG A 490 13.94 -20.13 9.20
CA ARG A 490 12.56 -19.66 9.01
C ARG A 490 12.44 -18.71 7.80
N LEU A 491 13.37 -17.78 7.61
CA LEU A 491 13.36 -16.88 6.46
C LEU A 491 13.48 -17.64 5.12
N THR A 492 14.38 -18.62 5.07
CA THR A 492 14.54 -19.51 3.91
C THR A 492 13.23 -20.24 3.61
N LEU A 493 12.58 -20.80 4.62
CA LEU A 493 11.27 -21.46 4.49
C LEU A 493 10.19 -20.51 3.95
N ASP A 494 10.06 -19.30 4.51
CA ASP A 494 9.04 -18.34 4.09
C ASP A 494 9.21 -17.91 2.62
N LYS A 495 10.45 -17.73 2.17
CA LYS A 495 10.77 -17.45 0.76
C LYS A 495 10.43 -18.64 -0.14
N LEU A 496 10.79 -19.86 0.26
CA LEU A 496 10.48 -21.07 -0.50
C LEU A 496 8.96 -21.33 -0.56
N LYS A 497 8.21 -21.03 0.50
CA LYS A 497 6.75 -21.08 0.51
C LYS A 497 6.13 -20.08 -0.45
N ALA A 498 6.59 -18.82 -0.43
CA ALA A 498 6.12 -17.79 -1.36
C ALA A 498 6.39 -18.20 -2.82
N LEU A 499 7.60 -18.72 -3.09
CA LEU A 499 7.99 -19.24 -4.40
C LEU A 499 7.10 -20.42 -4.85
N SER A 500 6.92 -21.44 -4.00
CA SER A 500 6.08 -22.61 -4.29
C SER A 500 4.64 -22.19 -4.58
N ARG A 501 4.06 -21.36 -3.71
CA ARG A 501 2.70 -20.83 -3.87
C ARG A 501 2.55 -20.02 -5.17
N PHE A 502 3.52 -19.17 -5.47
CA PHE A 502 3.47 -18.34 -6.68
C PHE A 502 3.49 -19.21 -7.94
N ILE A 503 4.33 -20.25 -7.98
CA ILE A 503 4.39 -21.17 -9.12
C ILE A 503 3.12 -22.03 -9.23
N GLU A 504 2.63 -22.57 -8.11
CA GLU A 504 1.38 -23.33 -8.06
C GLU A 504 0.20 -22.51 -8.61
N ASN A 505 0.13 -21.22 -8.28
CA ASN A 505 -0.93 -20.32 -8.74
C ASN A 505 -0.77 -19.85 -10.20
N ASN A 506 0.41 -19.98 -10.81
CA ASN A 506 0.72 -19.47 -12.14
C ASN A 506 1.26 -20.60 -13.05
N GLY A 507 0.44 -21.65 -13.22
CA GLY A 507 0.70 -22.74 -14.16
C GLY A 507 1.04 -24.09 -13.51
N GLY A 508 1.06 -24.18 -12.18
CA GLY A 508 1.28 -25.46 -11.48
C GLY A 508 2.74 -25.90 -11.44
N ILE A 509 2.99 -27.09 -10.87
CA ILE A 509 4.32 -27.68 -10.68
C ILE A 509 4.67 -28.71 -11.78
N ASP A 510 4.04 -28.59 -12.94
CA ASP A 510 4.30 -29.47 -14.08
C ASP A 510 5.52 -29.00 -14.87
N ILE A 511 6.31 -29.92 -15.44
CA ILE A 511 7.50 -29.60 -16.25
C ILE A 511 7.15 -28.72 -17.48
N GLU A 512 5.90 -28.81 -17.96
CA GLU A 512 5.38 -27.96 -19.03
C GLU A 512 5.27 -26.48 -18.63
N ASN A 513 5.18 -26.18 -17.32
CA ASN A 513 5.28 -24.83 -16.81
C ASN A 513 6.74 -24.36 -16.85
N ARG A 514 7.03 -23.46 -17.79
CA ARG A 514 8.38 -22.88 -17.98
C ARG A 514 8.92 -22.19 -16.72
N ILE A 515 8.05 -21.57 -15.92
CA ILE A 515 8.46 -20.91 -14.66
C ILE A 515 8.92 -21.97 -13.67
N PHE A 516 8.16 -23.06 -13.51
CA PHE A 516 8.54 -24.17 -12.64
C PHE A 516 9.86 -24.80 -13.08
N SER A 517 9.98 -25.16 -14.36
CA SER A 517 11.19 -25.78 -14.92
C SER A 517 12.44 -24.90 -14.71
N SER A 518 12.35 -23.61 -15.06
CA SER A 518 13.47 -22.67 -14.87
C SER A 518 13.81 -22.46 -13.39
N THR A 519 12.79 -22.38 -12.52
CA THR A 519 13.00 -22.21 -11.07
C THR A 519 13.65 -23.44 -10.46
N LYS A 520 13.21 -24.64 -10.86
CA LYS A 520 13.79 -25.92 -10.45
C LYS A 520 15.29 -25.96 -10.79
N ASP A 521 15.65 -25.59 -12.01
CA ASP A 521 17.06 -25.56 -12.43
C ASP A 521 17.86 -24.55 -11.62
N LEU A 522 17.33 -23.34 -11.38
CA LEU A 522 18.00 -22.32 -10.55
C LEU A 522 18.19 -22.78 -9.11
N LEU A 523 17.15 -23.40 -8.52
CA LEU A 523 17.16 -23.91 -7.15
C LEU A 523 18.15 -25.06 -7.01
N SER A 524 18.27 -25.94 -8.01
CA SER A 524 19.18 -27.10 -8.01
C SER A 524 20.67 -26.75 -7.84
N ASN A 525 21.02 -25.48 -8.08
CA ASN A 525 22.37 -24.94 -7.91
C ASN A 525 22.67 -24.43 -6.49
N ILE A 526 21.72 -24.54 -5.57
CA ILE A 526 21.84 -24.12 -4.17
C ILE A 526 22.02 -25.35 -3.28
N GLU A 527 23.00 -25.30 -2.38
CA GLU A 527 23.21 -26.31 -1.36
C GLU A 527 22.52 -25.85 -0.06
N PHE A 528 21.67 -26.69 0.54
CA PHE A 528 20.96 -26.39 1.78
C PHE A 528 21.63 -27.07 2.99
N GLU A 529 21.93 -26.28 4.02
CA GLU A 529 22.49 -26.76 5.29
C GLU A 529 21.44 -26.69 6.41
N PHE A 530 21.15 -27.82 7.05
CA PHE A 530 20.10 -27.93 8.09
C PHE A 530 20.63 -27.82 9.52
N SER A 531 21.84 -27.28 9.72
CA SER A 531 22.53 -27.29 11.01
C SER A 531 21.82 -26.50 12.12
N LEU A 532 21.09 -25.45 11.76
CA LEU A 532 20.34 -24.59 12.70
C LEU A 532 18.83 -24.87 12.70
N SER A 533 18.33 -25.72 11.80
CA SER A 533 16.90 -25.86 11.55
C SER A 533 16.17 -26.53 12.71
N SER A 534 15.05 -25.94 13.11
CA SER A 534 14.03 -26.59 13.95
C SER A 534 13.37 -27.76 13.19
N PRO A 535 12.76 -28.73 13.90
CA PRO A 535 12.08 -29.86 13.28
C PRO A 535 11.05 -29.44 12.22
N LYS A 536 10.25 -28.42 12.54
CA LYS A 536 9.23 -27.88 11.62
C LYS A 536 9.85 -27.30 10.35
N VAL A 537 10.89 -26.47 10.47
CA VAL A 537 11.57 -25.88 9.31
C VAL A 537 12.23 -26.95 8.45
N ALA A 538 12.91 -27.91 9.07
CA ALA A 538 13.55 -29.00 8.34
C ALA A 538 12.53 -29.83 7.55
N HIS A 539 11.40 -30.20 8.19
CA HIS A 539 10.34 -30.97 7.56
C HIS A 539 9.72 -30.25 6.37
N GLU A 540 9.33 -28.98 6.56
CA GLU A 540 8.64 -28.23 5.51
C GLU A 540 9.57 -27.89 4.34
N ILE A 541 10.83 -27.51 4.62
CA ILE A 541 11.82 -27.30 3.55
C ILE A 541 12.06 -28.62 2.81
N SER A 542 12.22 -29.76 3.51
CA SER A 542 12.42 -31.06 2.85
C SER A 542 11.26 -31.38 1.89
N THR A 543 10.03 -31.12 2.32
CA THR A 543 8.81 -31.31 1.52
C THR A 543 8.81 -30.42 0.27
N ILE A 544 9.17 -29.15 0.42
CA ILE A 544 9.28 -28.22 -0.71
C ILE A 544 10.37 -28.67 -1.68
N LEU A 545 11.56 -29.04 -1.17
CA LEU A 545 12.66 -29.54 -1.99
C LEU A 545 12.29 -30.81 -2.76
N THR A 546 11.50 -31.72 -2.17
CA THR A 546 10.96 -32.88 -2.88
C THR A 546 10.02 -32.47 -4.02
N ARG A 547 9.12 -31.49 -3.79
CA ARG A 547 8.23 -30.98 -4.86
C ARG A 547 9.00 -30.36 -6.02
N PHE A 548 10.10 -29.66 -5.75
CA PHE A 548 10.98 -29.11 -6.77
C PHE A 548 11.95 -30.12 -7.38
N GLU A 549 11.87 -31.41 -7.00
CA GLU A 549 12.81 -32.45 -7.44
C GLU A 549 14.28 -32.04 -7.25
N HIS A 550 14.56 -31.38 -6.12
CA HIS A 550 15.89 -30.87 -5.80
C HIS A 550 16.89 -32.04 -5.62
N PRO A 551 18.15 -31.92 -6.06
CA PRO A 551 19.16 -32.99 -5.90
C PRO A 551 19.40 -33.42 -4.45
N GLN A 552 19.22 -32.51 -3.49
CA GLN A 552 19.33 -32.80 -2.05
C GLN A 552 18.01 -33.20 -1.39
N SER A 553 16.92 -33.46 -2.12
CA SER A 553 15.61 -33.76 -1.52
C SER A 553 15.65 -34.98 -0.58
N GLU A 554 16.24 -36.10 -1.01
CA GLU A 554 16.42 -37.29 -0.16
C GLU A 554 17.35 -37.04 1.04
N TYR A 555 18.43 -36.29 0.84
CA TYR A 555 19.33 -35.88 1.93
C TYR A 555 18.60 -34.99 2.96
N ALA A 556 17.83 -34.01 2.48
CA ALA A 556 17.03 -33.11 3.32
C ALA A 556 15.97 -33.89 4.10
N LYS A 557 15.34 -34.88 3.47
CA LYS A 557 14.39 -35.79 4.13
C LYS A 557 15.07 -36.59 5.24
N GLN A 558 16.21 -37.23 4.96
CA GLN A 558 17.00 -37.95 5.98
C GLN A 558 17.41 -37.02 7.13
N LYS A 559 17.87 -35.81 6.84
CA LYS A 559 18.23 -34.81 7.87
C LYS A 559 17.05 -34.31 8.68
N SER A 560 15.91 -34.07 8.03
CA SER A 560 14.67 -33.75 8.71
C SER A 560 14.28 -34.87 9.67
N ASP A 561 14.29 -36.12 9.21
CA ASP A 561 13.96 -37.28 10.04
C ASP A 561 14.93 -37.42 11.23
N GLU A 562 16.24 -37.20 11.02
CA GLU A 562 17.23 -37.17 12.11
C GLU A 562 16.93 -36.09 13.16
N ILE A 563 16.57 -34.86 12.73
CA ILE A 563 16.25 -33.73 13.61
C ILE A 563 14.96 -33.98 14.39
N ILE A 564 13.93 -34.49 13.71
CA ILE A 564 12.65 -34.87 14.33
C ILE A 564 12.88 -35.96 15.37
N GLN A 565 13.53 -37.06 15.00
CA GLN A 565 13.82 -38.17 15.94
C GLN A 565 14.66 -37.71 17.14
N LYS A 566 15.63 -36.81 16.95
CA LYS A 566 16.41 -36.25 18.05
C LYS A 566 15.53 -35.44 19.01
N SER A 567 14.59 -34.68 18.47
CA SER A 567 13.64 -33.85 19.24
C SER A 567 12.61 -34.71 19.97
N GLU A 568 12.05 -35.71 19.29
CA GLU A 568 11.18 -36.72 19.91
C GLU A 568 11.89 -37.46 21.04
N LYS A 569 13.12 -37.93 20.83
CA LYS A 569 13.93 -38.58 21.87
C LYS A 569 14.17 -37.65 23.05
N ARG A 570 14.41 -36.36 22.83
CA ARG A 570 14.55 -35.37 23.91
C ARG A 570 13.28 -35.29 24.74
N ILE A 571 12.11 -35.15 24.11
CA ILE A 571 10.81 -35.06 24.77
C ILE A 571 10.53 -36.35 25.56
N TYR A 572 10.77 -37.49 24.94
CA TYR A 572 10.58 -38.81 25.54
C TYR A 572 11.53 -39.04 26.74
N HIS A 573 12.82 -38.74 26.63
CA HIS A 573 13.77 -38.88 27.76
C HIS A 573 13.41 -37.94 28.91
N MET A 574 13.05 -36.70 28.59
CA MET A 574 12.55 -35.74 29.57
C MET A 574 11.30 -36.27 30.29
N ALA A 575 10.37 -36.88 29.56
CA ALA A 575 9.18 -37.50 30.14
C ALA A 575 9.53 -38.68 31.04
N LEU A 576 10.44 -39.57 30.62
CA LEU A 576 10.89 -40.70 31.43
C LEU A 576 11.57 -40.26 32.73
N ASP A 577 12.45 -39.27 32.65
CA ASP A 577 13.14 -38.74 33.83
C ASP A 577 12.14 -38.13 34.81
N ASP A 578 11.15 -37.36 34.33
CA ASP A 578 10.11 -36.83 35.21
C ASP A 578 9.18 -37.94 35.73
N ILE A 579 8.89 -39.00 34.97
CA ILE A 579 8.13 -40.17 35.46
C ILE A 579 8.89 -40.87 36.58
N ARG A 580 10.17 -41.19 36.38
CA ARG A 580 10.99 -41.92 37.35
C ARG A 580 11.24 -41.11 38.61
N ASN A 581 11.59 -39.84 38.44
CA ASN A 581 12.03 -39.00 39.55
C ASN A 581 10.86 -38.33 40.30
N ARG A 582 9.71 -38.11 39.65
CA ARG A 582 8.56 -37.38 40.24
C ARG A 582 7.30 -38.23 40.35
N LEU A 583 6.88 -38.89 39.29
CA LEU A 583 5.62 -39.63 39.30
C LEU A 583 5.73 -40.90 40.16
N LEU A 584 6.72 -41.75 39.90
CA LEU A 584 6.92 -43.01 40.63
C LEU A 584 7.31 -42.82 42.10
N SER A 585 7.86 -41.65 42.46
CA SER A 585 8.18 -41.28 43.83
C SER A 585 6.98 -40.69 44.61
N SER A 586 5.86 -40.42 43.92
CA SER A 586 4.64 -39.86 44.51
C SER A 586 3.92 -40.87 45.40
N LYS A 587 3.61 -40.48 46.64
CA LYS A 587 3.02 -41.37 47.65
C LYS A 587 1.51 -41.25 47.73
N ASN A 588 0.99 -40.03 47.66
CA ASN A 588 -0.44 -39.74 47.82
C ASN A 588 -1.09 -39.31 46.49
N ASN A 589 -2.42 -39.23 46.48
CA ASN A 589 -3.20 -38.87 45.30
C ASN A 589 -2.92 -37.44 44.78
N GLU A 590 -2.62 -36.52 45.69
CA GLU A 590 -2.28 -35.12 45.35
C GLU A 590 -0.95 -35.05 44.58
N GLU A 591 0.10 -35.68 45.11
CA GLU A 591 1.42 -35.78 44.48
C GLU A 591 1.33 -36.48 43.12
N LYS A 592 0.59 -37.60 43.05
CA LYS A 592 0.37 -38.32 41.79
C LYS A 592 -0.29 -37.43 40.74
N PHE A 593 -1.40 -36.76 41.09
CA PHE A 593 -2.13 -35.90 40.16
C PHE A 593 -1.28 -34.70 39.72
N LYS A 594 -0.57 -34.06 40.65
CA LYS A 594 0.31 -32.92 40.38
C LYS A 594 1.45 -33.30 39.44
N SER A 595 2.13 -34.40 39.73
CA SER A 595 3.24 -34.92 38.94
C SER A 595 2.77 -35.32 37.54
N TRP A 596 1.68 -36.09 37.44
CA TRP A 596 1.11 -36.48 36.15
C TRP A 596 0.70 -35.27 35.32
N LEU A 597 -0.07 -34.33 35.86
CA LEU A 597 -0.54 -33.16 35.13
C LEU A 597 0.60 -32.30 34.63
N HIS A 598 1.66 -32.14 35.44
CA HIS A 598 2.86 -31.43 35.03
C HIS A 598 3.54 -32.09 33.83
N ILE A 599 3.73 -33.41 33.88
CA ILE A 599 4.37 -34.17 32.80
C ILE A 599 3.50 -34.14 31.54
N ALA A 600 2.20 -34.38 31.67
CA ALA A 600 1.25 -34.39 30.56
C ALA A 600 1.26 -33.06 29.80
N LYS A 601 1.13 -31.93 30.51
CA LYS A 601 1.19 -30.59 29.89
C LYS A 601 2.52 -30.33 29.19
N LYS A 602 3.63 -30.73 29.81
CA LYS A 602 4.97 -30.53 29.24
C LYS A 602 5.15 -31.31 27.94
N ILE A 603 4.73 -32.57 27.89
CA ILE A 603 4.77 -33.38 26.67
C ILE A 603 3.86 -32.77 25.60
N GLU A 604 2.61 -32.46 25.93
CA GLU A 604 1.65 -31.93 24.95
C GLU A 604 2.11 -30.61 24.30
N ILE A 605 2.73 -29.72 25.09
CA ILE A 605 3.28 -28.46 24.59
C ILE A 605 4.49 -28.70 23.69
N GLU A 606 5.46 -29.50 24.14
CA GLU A 606 6.68 -29.76 23.36
C GLU A 606 6.39 -30.54 22.08
N SER A 607 5.46 -31.51 22.11
CA SER A 607 5.05 -32.28 20.93
C SER A 607 4.43 -31.41 19.84
N HIS A 608 3.69 -30.36 20.21
CA HIS A 608 3.08 -29.45 19.25
C HIS A 608 4.11 -28.66 18.42
N HIS A 609 5.35 -28.56 18.92
CA HIS A 609 6.43 -27.82 18.28
C HIS A 609 7.34 -28.70 17.40
N VAL A 610 7.10 -30.02 17.36
CA VAL A 610 7.88 -30.95 16.51
C VAL A 610 7.27 -31.09 15.12
N THR A 611 6.01 -31.55 15.01
CA THR A 611 5.27 -31.73 13.74
C THR A 611 3.74 -31.62 13.96
N GLU A 612 2.96 -31.64 12.88
CA GLU A 612 1.50 -31.43 12.92
C GLU A 612 0.72 -32.76 13.10
N GLY A 613 0.37 -33.18 14.32
CA GLY A 613 -0.53 -34.31 14.49
C GLY A 613 -0.95 -34.71 15.92
N LYS A 614 -2.22 -35.11 16.11
CA LYS A 614 -2.70 -35.74 17.37
C LYS A 614 -2.23 -37.18 17.55
N GLU A 615 -2.03 -37.91 16.45
CA GLU A 615 -1.52 -39.29 16.45
C GLU A 615 -0.07 -39.34 16.96
N GLU A 616 0.66 -38.23 16.88
CA GLU A 616 2.07 -38.12 17.27
C GLU A 616 2.26 -38.08 18.79
N ILE A 617 1.39 -37.38 19.53
CA ILE A 617 1.42 -37.38 21.00
C ILE A 617 1.14 -38.79 21.52
N GLU A 618 0.15 -39.48 20.92
CA GLU A 618 -0.17 -40.85 21.29
C GLU A 618 1.03 -41.79 21.05
N ASN A 619 1.72 -41.64 19.90
CA ASN A 619 2.93 -42.39 19.57
C ASN A 619 4.07 -42.11 20.56
N LEU A 620 4.34 -40.84 20.89
CA LEU A 620 5.34 -40.45 21.89
C LEU A 620 5.06 -41.07 23.27
N LEU A 621 3.79 -41.08 23.70
CA LEU A 621 3.39 -41.72 24.95
C LEU A 621 3.53 -43.25 24.89
N LEU A 622 3.22 -43.88 23.76
CA LEU A 622 3.43 -45.32 23.54
C LEU A 622 4.92 -45.68 23.60
N PHE A 623 5.79 -44.89 22.96
CA PHE A 623 7.25 -45.06 23.08
C PHE A 623 7.71 -44.90 24.53
N THR A 624 7.18 -43.90 25.23
CA THR A 624 7.44 -43.69 26.66
C THR A 624 7.06 -44.93 27.48
N ALA A 625 5.89 -45.52 27.21
CA ALA A 625 5.43 -46.71 27.91
C ALA A 625 6.27 -47.96 27.62
N ASN A 626 6.74 -48.13 26.38
CA ASN A 626 7.51 -49.30 25.95
C ASN A 626 8.91 -49.38 26.57
N GLU A 627 9.46 -48.24 26.98
CA GLU A 627 10.83 -48.14 27.50
C GLU A 627 10.90 -48.14 29.03
N LEU A 628 9.75 -48.06 29.70
CA LEU A 628 9.65 -48.37 31.12
C LEU A 628 9.82 -49.88 31.32
N SER A 629 10.52 -50.27 32.37
CA SER A 629 10.54 -51.67 32.79
C SER A 629 9.12 -52.15 33.12
N THR A 630 8.87 -53.46 33.03
CA THR A 630 7.56 -54.04 33.33
C THR A 630 7.04 -53.64 34.72
N GLN A 631 7.94 -53.47 35.70
CA GLN A 631 7.59 -53.01 37.04
C GLN A 631 7.18 -51.53 37.05
N GLU A 632 7.97 -50.66 36.42
CA GLU A 632 7.67 -49.22 36.32
C GLU A 632 6.37 -48.98 35.54
N LEU A 633 6.18 -49.66 34.40
CA LEU A 633 4.98 -49.54 33.57
C LEU A 633 3.72 -49.93 34.36
N ASN A 634 3.77 -51.04 35.11
CA ASN A 634 2.65 -51.45 35.96
C ASN A 634 2.40 -50.45 37.09
N ALA A 635 3.43 -49.87 37.68
CA ALA A 635 3.28 -48.83 38.69
C ALA A 635 2.64 -47.55 38.12
N VAL A 636 3.06 -47.10 36.93
CA VAL A 636 2.43 -45.96 36.23
C VAL A 636 0.97 -46.26 35.90
N ARG A 637 0.65 -47.47 35.42
CA ARG A 637 -0.74 -47.90 35.19
C ARG A 637 -1.56 -47.77 36.48
N THR A 638 -1.08 -48.31 37.59
CA THR A 638 -1.74 -48.19 38.89
C THR A 638 -1.95 -46.74 39.30
N MET A 639 -0.96 -45.86 39.12
CA MET A 639 -1.10 -44.44 39.44
C MET A 639 -2.12 -43.73 38.53
N LEU A 640 -2.13 -44.01 37.23
CA LEU A 640 -3.14 -43.48 36.30
C LEU A 640 -4.54 -43.98 36.65
N TYR A 641 -4.67 -45.21 37.16
CA TYR A 641 -5.94 -45.71 37.69
C TYR A 641 -6.37 -44.98 38.95
N ASP A 642 -5.48 -44.77 39.91
CA ASP A 642 -5.77 -44.01 41.13
C ASP A 642 -6.26 -42.60 40.76
N ILE A 643 -5.53 -41.93 39.86
CA ILE A 643 -5.91 -40.61 39.32
C ILE A 643 -7.28 -40.67 38.61
N ASN A 644 -7.59 -41.75 37.90
CA ASN A 644 -8.87 -41.89 37.20
C ASN A 644 -10.09 -41.92 38.14
N THR A 645 -9.92 -42.22 39.42
CA THR A 645 -11.01 -42.08 40.41
C THR A 645 -11.48 -40.63 40.56
N SER A 646 -10.68 -39.65 40.10
CA SER A 646 -11.05 -38.24 40.03
C SER A 646 -12.03 -37.88 38.91
N LEU A 647 -12.27 -38.76 37.92
CA LEU A 647 -13.00 -38.44 36.69
C LEU A 647 -14.41 -37.90 36.95
N THR A 648 -15.20 -38.56 37.79
CA THR A 648 -16.55 -38.08 38.17
C THR A 648 -16.50 -36.68 38.79
N THR A 649 -15.43 -36.36 39.51
CA THR A 649 -15.23 -35.03 40.11
C THR A 649 -14.77 -34.00 39.07
N LEU A 650 -13.90 -34.38 38.15
CA LEU A 650 -13.51 -33.54 37.00
C LEU A 650 -14.72 -33.19 36.12
N GLU A 651 -15.58 -34.16 35.79
CA GLU A 651 -16.80 -33.93 35.02
C GLU A 651 -17.78 -33.02 35.78
N PHE A 652 -17.92 -33.22 37.09
CA PHE A 652 -18.74 -32.35 37.94
C PHE A 652 -18.25 -30.89 37.91
N ILE A 653 -16.94 -30.66 38.04
CA ILE A 653 -16.32 -29.32 37.98
C ILE A 653 -16.45 -28.74 36.57
N ASN A 654 -16.22 -29.54 35.53
CA ASN A 654 -16.31 -29.12 34.12
C ASN A 654 -17.70 -28.55 33.78
N ASN A 655 -18.76 -29.17 34.30
CA ASN A 655 -20.14 -28.71 34.06
C ASN A 655 -20.49 -27.43 34.84
N ARG A 656 -19.60 -26.95 35.72
CA ARG A 656 -19.75 -25.75 36.57
C ARG A 656 -18.59 -24.78 36.43
N CYS A 657 -17.78 -24.90 35.37
CA CYS A 657 -16.64 -24.03 35.13
C CYS A 657 -16.62 -23.62 33.65
N ARG A 658 -16.43 -22.33 33.36
CA ARG A 658 -16.25 -21.86 31.97
C ARG A 658 -14.86 -22.14 31.42
N SER A 659 -13.86 -22.34 32.29
CA SER A 659 -12.49 -22.60 31.86
C SER A 659 -12.37 -23.97 31.21
N THR A 660 -11.84 -24.02 29.99
CA THR A 660 -11.63 -25.30 29.27
C THR A 660 -10.48 -26.13 29.84
N ILE A 661 -9.76 -25.63 30.86
CA ILE A 661 -8.63 -26.34 31.48
C ILE A 661 -9.03 -27.70 32.06
N ILE A 662 -10.27 -27.84 32.54
CA ILE A 662 -10.79 -29.11 33.06
C ILE A 662 -11.02 -30.10 31.94
N LYS A 663 -11.65 -29.64 30.85
CA LYS A 663 -11.85 -30.43 29.65
C LYS A 663 -10.53 -30.90 29.05
N ASP A 664 -9.53 -30.02 28.99
CA ASP A 664 -8.18 -30.36 28.54
C ASP A 664 -7.58 -31.46 29.45
N THR A 665 -7.69 -31.31 30.77
CA THR A 665 -7.22 -32.31 31.75
C THR A 665 -7.90 -33.67 31.59
N ILE A 666 -9.22 -33.71 31.36
CA ILE A 666 -9.97 -34.95 31.10
C ILE A 666 -9.45 -35.63 29.82
N ASN A 667 -9.26 -34.87 28.76
CA ASN A 667 -8.75 -35.38 27.49
C ASN A 667 -7.34 -35.95 27.63
N SER A 668 -6.44 -35.22 28.30
CA SER A 668 -5.08 -35.67 28.60
C SER A 668 -5.08 -36.97 29.39
N LEU A 669 -5.93 -37.08 30.43
CA LEU A 669 -6.02 -38.30 31.25
C LEU A 669 -6.48 -39.49 30.42
N SER A 670 -7.49 -39.29 29.59
CA SER A 670 -7.99 -40.33 28.68
C SER A 670 -6.91 -40.79 27.71
N LEU A 671 -6.13 -39.85 27.15
CA LEU A 671 -5.04 -40.14 26.22
C LEU A 671 -3.94 -40.97 26.91
N TRP A 672 -3.47 -40.52 28.07
CA TRP A 672 -2.46 -41.25 28.85
C TRP A 672 -2.92 -42.65 29.25
N LYS A 673 -4.17 -42.80 29.70
CA LYS A 673 -4.73 -44.12 30.02
C LYS A 673 -4.71 -45.05 28.81
N LYS A 674 -5.11 -44.54 27.63
CA LYS A 674 -5.11 -45.30 26.39
C LYS A 674 -3.67 -45.73 26.03
N SER A 675 -2.72 -44.80 25.99
CA SER A 675 -1.33 -45.06 25.60
C SER A 675 -0.60 -46.00 26.56
N PHE A 676 -0.80 -45.88 27.87
CA PHE A 676 -0.17 -46.77 28.84
C PHE A 676 -0.93 -48.10 29.00
N GLY A 677 -2.06 -48.30 28.33
CA GLY A 677 -2.85 -49.54 28.42
C GLY A 677 -3.58 -49.70 29.76
N ALA A 678 -3.93 -48.59 30.42
CA ALA A 678 -4.74 -48.58 31.64
C ALA A 678 -6.24 -48.73 31.30
N THR A 679 -6.64 -49.93 30.84
CA THR A 679 -7.99 -50.24 30.34
C THR A 679 -9.04 -50.47 31.44
N ASN A 680 -10.32 -50.29 31.10
CA ASN A 680 -11.47 -50.41 31.99
C ASN A 680 -11.77 -51.85 32.45
N SER A 681 -11.28 -52.88 31.76
CA SER A 681 -11.51 -54.29 32.14
C SER A 681 -10.78 -54.69 33.43
N MET A 682 -9.62 -54.08 33.71
CA MET A 682 -8.98 -54.16 35.04
C MET A 682 -9.69 -53.30 36.10
N MET A 683 -10.40 -52.23 35.72
CA MET A 683 -11.08 -51.33 36.68
C MET A 683 -12.19 -52.02 37.46
N LEU A 684 -12.98 -52.90 36.82
CA LEU A 684 -14.08 -53.63 37.48
C LEU A 684 -13.60 -54.57 38.60
N ALA A 685 -12.34 -54.99 38.57
CA ALA A 685 -11.76 -55.89 39.57
C ALA A 685 -11.21 -55.16 40.82
N PHE A 686 -10.81 -53.89 40.70
CA PHE A 686 -10.12 -53.16 41.78
C PHE A 686 -10.91 -51.98 42.37
N PHE A 687 -11.83 -51.34 41.62
CA PHE A 687 -12.52 -50.15 42.09
C PHE A 687 -14.01 -50.16 41.69
N ARG A 688 -14.89 -49.80 42.64
CA ARG A 688 -16.30 -49.53 42.33
C ARG A 688 -16.41 -48.27 41.48
N ILE A 689 -17.26 -48.31 40.45
CA ILE A 689 -17.66 -47.11 39.71
C ILE A 689 -18.25 -46.11 40.72
N LEU A 690 -17.67 -44.92 40.78
CA LEU A 690 -18.08 -43.87 41.71
C LEU A 690 -19.14 -43.00 41.04
N GLU A 691 -20.38 -43.05 41.55
CA GLU A 691 -21.51 -42.29 41.03
C GLU A 691 -21.56 -40.83 41.53
N LYS A 692 -20.77 -40.48 42.56
CA LYS A 692 -20.78 -39.15 43.18
C LYS A 692 -19.38 -38.52 43.22
N PRO A 693 -19.27 -37.18 43.10
CA PRO A 693 -18.00 -36.47 43.22
C PRO A 693 -17.41 -36.65 44.63
N GLN A 694 -16.10 -36.82 44.71
CA GLN A 694 -15.38 -37.05 45.97
C GLN A 694 -14.80 -35.74 46.50
N ALA A 695 -15.03 -35.46 47.79
CA ALA A 695 -14.59 -34.22 48.43
C ALA A 695 -13.06 -34.06 48.41
N GLU A 696 -12.32 -35.16 48.59
CA GLU A 696 -10.85 -35.17 48.52
C GLU A 696 -10.35 -34.77 47.12
N TRP A 697 -10.88 -35.39 46.06
CA TRP A 697 -10.53 -35.00 44.69
C TRP A 697 -10.94 -33.58 44.35
N LYS A 698 -12.10 -33.12 44.84
CA LYS A 698 -12.52 -31.72 44.63
C LYS A 698 -11.46 -30.78 45.18
N LYS A 699 -10.96 -31.05 46.39
CA LYS A 699 -9.87 -30.28 47.02
C LYS A 699 -8.58 -30.34 46.19
N ILE A 700 -8.10 -31.55 45.86
CA ILE A 700 -6.86 -31.77 45.10
C ILE A 700 -6.90 -31.05 43.73
N ILE A 701 -7.99 -31.21 42.98
CA ILE A 701 -8.16 -30.60 41.66
C ILE A 701 -8.19 -29.08 41.79
N CYS A 702 -8.94 -28.54 42.75
CA CYS A 702 -9.03 -27.10 42.96
C CYS A 702 -7.68 -26.50 43.34
N GLU A 703 -6.93 -27.14 44.24
CA GLU A 703 -5.60 -26.68 44.65
C GLU A 703 -4.59 -26.72 43.49
N ILE A 704 -4.55 -27.82 42.73
CA ILE A 704 -3.55 -28.01 41.66
C ILE A 704 -3.87 -27.15 40.42
N LEU A 705 -5.14 -26.99 40.05
CA LEU A 705 -5.58 -26.15 38.94
C LEU A 705 -5.83 -24.69 39.34
N ASN A 706 -5.64 -24.33 40.61
CA ASN A 706 -5.93 -23.01 41.19
C ASN A 706 -7.36 -22.53 40.88
N LEU A 707 -8.32 -23.41 41.12
CA LEU A 707 -9.74 -23.12 41.01
C LEU A 707 -10.30 -22.76 42.39
N TYR A 708 -11.16 -21.76 42.41
CA TYR A 708 -11.97 -21.41 43.56
C TYR A 708 -13.40 -21.84 43.31
N TYR A 709 -14.09 -22.27 44.36
CA TYR A 709 -15.51 -22.57 44.33
C TYR A 709 -16.27 -21.44 45.00
N ASN A 710 -17.29 -20.94 44.32
CA ASN A 710 -18.21 -19.94 44.84
C ASN A 710 -19.53 -20.62 45.21
N ASP A 711 -19.79 -20.73 46.50
CA ASP A 711 -20.98 -21.42 47.04
C ASP A 711 -22.29 -20.72 46.65
N GLU A 712 -22.30 -19.38 46.56
CA GLU A 712 -23.52 -18.61 46.26
C GLU A 712 -24.01 -18.82 44.82
N HIS A 713 -23.07 -19.08 43.90
CA HIS A 713 -23.36 -19.26 42.48
C HIS A 713 -23.16 -20.72 42.00
N ASP A 714 -22.86 -21.66 42.88
CA ASP A 714 -22.49 -23.06 42.56
C ASP A 714 -21.49 -23.16 41.38
N TYR A 715 -20.45 -22.33 41.40
CA TYR A 715 -19.57 -22.09 40.25
C TYR A 715 -18.09 -22.20 40.60
N PHE A 716 -17.30 -22.79 39.68
CA PHE A 716 -15.84 -22.84 39.78
C PHE A 716 -15.19 -21.86 38.81
N TYR A 717 -14.19 -21.14 39.28
CA TYR A 717 -13.45 -20.19 38.46
C TYR A 717 -11.95 -20.28 38.69
N GLN A 718 -11.18 -19.97 37.66
CA GLN A 718 -9.72 -19.99 37.69
C GLN A 718 -9.19 -18.59 37.98
N VAL A 719 -8.40 -18.43 39.05
CA VAL A 719 -7.77 -17.14 39.39
C VAL A 719 -6.33 -17.05 38.95
N ASN A 720 -5.66 -18.19 38.82
CA ASN A 720 -4.24 -18.27 38.54
C ASN A 720 -3.98 -19.52 37.70
N GLY A 721 -2.97 -19.48 36.86
CA GLY A 721 -2.40 -20.68 36.27
C GLY A 721 -2.22 -20.59 34.77
N PRO A 722 -1.63 -21.65 34.18
CA PRO A 722 -1.44 -21.73 32.75
C PRO A 722 -2.80 -21.70 32.05
N LEU A 723 -2.86 -20.99 30.93
CA LEU A 723 -4.03 -20.96 30.08
C LEU A 723 -4.20 -22.30 29.36
N PRO A 724 -5.44 -22.64 28.94
CA PRO A 724 -5.71 -23.83 28.14
C PRO A 724 -4.85 -23.91 26.87
N ASN A 725 -4.53 -25.13 26.41
CA ASN A 725 -3.69 -25.36 25.23
C ASN A 725 -4.26 -24.69 23.97
N LYS A 726 -5.60 -24.63 23.87
CA LYS A 726 -6.28 -23.92 22.77
C LYS A 726 -5.93 -22.43 22.70
N VAL A 727 -5.72 -21.77 23.85
CA VAL A 727 -5.33 -20.35 23.91
C VAL A 727 -3.87 -20.20 23.46
N LEU A 728 -3.00 -21.12 23.89
CA LEU A 728 -1.60 -21.17 23.43
C LEU A 728 -1.52 -21.29 21.90
N ILE A 729 -2.24 -22.24 21.29
CA ILE A 729 -2.27 -22.45 19.84
C ILE A 729 -2.80 -21.20 19.11
N LYS A 730 -3.91 -20.62 19.59
CA LYS A 730 -4.46 -19.39 19.00
C LYS A 730 -3.48 -18.23 19.10
N CYS A 731 -2.77 -18.08 20.22
CA CYS A 731 -1.75 -17.06 20.38
C CYS A 731 -0.56 -17.35 19.47
N GLN A 732 -0.13 -18.60 19.30
CA GLN A 732 0.97 -18.98 18.41
C GLN A 732 0.71 -18.57 16.96
N GLU A 733 -0.52 -18.74 16.47
CA GLU A 733 -0.95 -18.28 15.13
C GLU A 733 -0.91 -16.75 14.99
N GLN A 734 -1.06 -16.01 16.10
CA GLN A 734 -1.12 -14.55 16.12
C GLN A 734 0.21 -13.88 16.51
N CYS A 735 1.04 -14.55 17.32
CA CYS A 735 2.32 -14.10 17.88
C CYS A 735 3.51 -14.33 16.95
N LEU A 736 3.27 -14.62 15.67
CA LEU A 736 4.33 -14.50 14.66
C LEU A 736 4.94 -13.10 14.79
N PRO A 737 6.28 -12.98 14.78
CA PRO A 737 6.93 -11.70 15.01
C PRO A 737 6.41 -10.68 13.99
N ASN A 738 5.52 -9.80 14.46
CA ASN A 738 4.81 -8.85 13.60
C ASN A 738 5.80 -7.77 13.18
N THR A 739 6.01 -7.68 11.87
CA THR A 739 6.78 -6.59 11.26
C THR A 739 6.15 -5.26 11.65
N SER A 740 6.90 -4.40 12.35
CA SER A 740 6.44 -3.02 12.54
C SER A 740 6.45 -2.34 11.17
N ASN A 741 5.33 -1.74 10.74
CA ASN A 741 5.23 -0.90 9.54
C ASN A 741 6.09 0.40 9.63
N GLY A 742 7.07 0.46 10.52
CA GLY A 742 7.92 1.62 10.80
C GLY A 742 9.32 1.50 10.21
N VAL A 743 9.99 2.64 10.12
CA VAL A 743 11.36 2.79 9.61
C VAL A 743 12.37 2.07 10.51
N SER A 744 13.33 1.34 9.94
CA SER A 744 14.43 0.74 10.71
C SER A 744 15.38 1.79 11.25
N ASN A 745 15.93 1.55 12.44
CA ASN A 745 17.00 2.35 12.99
C ASN A 745 18.30 1.54 12.96
N HIS A 746 19.37 2.12 12.44
CA HIS A 746 20.68 1.47 12.42
C HIS A 746 21.51 1.97 13.60
N ILE A 747 22.10 1.05 14.36
CA ILE A 747 22.96 1.39 15.49
C ILE A 747 24.26 0.61 15.44
N ARG A 748 25.38 1.31 15.71
CA ARG A 748 26.69 0.68 15.80
C ARG A 748 27.04 0.38 17.26
N VAL A 749 27.30 -0.89 17.55
CA VAL A 749 27.69 -1.42 18.87
C VAL A 749 28.97 -2.22 18.70
N ASN A 750 30.04 -1.85 19.43
CA ASN A 750 31.34 -2.52 19.35
C ASN A 750 31.90 -2.68 17.92
N GLY A 751 31.61 -1.73 17.02
CA GLY A 751 32.05 -1.76 15.62
C GLY A 751 31.11 -2.49 14.64
N LYS A 752 30.19 -3.32 15.14
CA LYS A 752 29.16 -4.02 14.35
C LYS A 752 27.89 -3.16 14.23
N GLU A 753 27.28 -3.17 13.06
CA GLU A 753 26.02 -2.49 12.79
C GLU A 753 24.85 -3.45 13.01
N PHE A 754 23.81 -2.96 13.71
CA PHE A 754 22.59 -3.70 14.00
C PHE A 754 21.38 -2.94 13.49
N THR A 755 20.43 -3.67 12.91
CA THR A 755 19.14 -3.14 12.46
C THR A 755 18.11 -3.31 13.56
N ILE A 756 17.52 -2.22 14.01
CA ILE A 756 16.58 -2.18 15.13
C ILE A 756 15.19 -1.81 14.62
N PRO A 757 14.15 -2.62 14.92
CA PRO A 757 12.77 -2.30 14.58
C PRO A 757 12.33 -0.98 15.22
N HIS A 758 11.52 -0.21 14.50
CA HIS A 758 10.99 1.05 15.03
C HIS A 758 10.19 0.86 16.32
N SER A 759 9.45 -0.25 16.42
CA SER A 759 8.63 -0.57 17.60
C SER A 759 9.50 -0.68 18.87
N VAL A 760 10.62 -1.41 18.81
CA VAL A 760 11.57 -1.50 19.91
C VAL A 760 12.15 -0.13 20.26
N TRP A 761 12.48 0.67 19.24
CA TRP A 761 12.98 2.04 19.43
C TRP A 761 11.98 2.92 20.20
N LEU A 762 10.69 2.83 19.90
CA LEU A 762 9.66 3.58 20.60
C LEU A 762 9.38 3.04 22.01
N ASP A 763 9.48 1.72 22.19
CA ASP A 763 9.06 1.05 23.42
C ASP A 763 10.18 0.87 24.46
N ILE A 764 11.45 1.05 24.08
CA ILE A 764 12.61 0.87 24.99
C ILE A 764 12.56 1.78 26.23
N THR A 765 11.89 2.92 26.13
CA THR A 765 11.73 3.88 27.24
C THR A 765 10.45 3.66 28.04
N ARG A 766 9.46 2.97 27.46
CA ARG A 766 8.14 2.73 28.06
C ARG A 766 8.08 1.42 28.86
N SER A 767 8.96 0.47 28.53
CA SER A 767 9.01 -0.85 29.15
C SER A 767 10.32 -1.09 29.86
N ILE A 768 10.36 -2.13 30.69
CA ILE A 768 11.59 -2.58 31.35
C ILE A 768 12.15 -3.77 30.58
N PHE A 769 13.43 -3.70 30.29
CA PHE A 769 14.15 -4.72 29.53
C PHE A 769 15.17 -5.37 30.45
N ILE A 770 15.19 -6.69 30.47
CA ILE A 770 16.10 -7.50 31.28
C ILE A 770 16.78 -8.49 30.33
N VAL A 771 18.11 -8.52 30.33
CA VAL A 771 18.90 -9.45 29.51
C VAL A 771 19.82 -10.22 30.44
N GLN A 772 19.64 -11.53 30.51
CA GLN A 772 20.37 -12.41 31.41
C GLN A 772 20.40 -11.88 32.86
N GLU A 773 19.20 -11.64 33.39
CA GLU A 773 18.93 -11.10 34.74
C GLU A 773 19.42 -9.65 34.96
N LYS A 774 20.08 -9.04 33.98
CA LYS A 774 20.55 -7.65 34.06
C LYS A 774 19.51 -6.70 33.50
N THR A 775 18.97 -5.82 34.35
CA THR A 775 18.08 -4.74 33.91
C THR A 775 18.84 -3.71 33.07
N ILE A 776 18.30 -3.37 31.91
CA ILE A 776 18.84 -2.34 31.02
C ILE A 776 18.48 -0.97 31.58
N VAL A 777 19.49 -0.29 32.13
CA VAL A 777 19.42 1.07 32.68
C VAL A 777 20.53 1.93 32.09
N THR A 778 20.32 3.25 32.04
CA THR A 778 21.34 4.19 31.56
C THR A 778 21.55 5.36 32.52
N ASN A 779 22.70 6.01 32.43
CA ASN A 779 23.01 7.21 33.21
C ASN A 779 22.10 8.41 32.89
N TYR A 780 21.24 8.30 31.87
CA TYR A 780 20.28 9.33 31.48
C TYR A 780 18.89 9.13 32.09
N ASP A 781 18.57 7.95 32.65
CA ASP A 781 17.22 7.60 33.12
C ASP A 781 16.72 8.54 34.23
N ASN A 782 17.63 9.17 34.98
CA ASN A 782 17.33 10.09 36.08
C ASN A 782 17.78 11.55 35.81
N LYS A 783 18.24 11.87 34.59
CA LYS A 783 18.77 13.21 34.26
C LYS A 783 17.70 14.09 33.60
N THR A 784 17.45 15.26 34.19
CA THR A 784 16.61 16.30 33.60
C THR A 784 17.35 17.05 32.49
N GLY A 785 16.71 17.33 31.36
CA GLY A 785 17.27 18.14 30.26
C GLY A 785 17.89 17.36 29.09
N VAL A 786 17.83 16.02 29.10
CA VAL A 786 18.30 15.14 28.02
C VAL A 786 17.14 14.87 27.07
N SER A 787 17.40 14.84 25.76
CA SER A 787 16.34 14.58 24.78
C SER A 787 15.87 13.12 24.85
N HIS A 788 14.60 12.88 24.54
CA HIS A 788 14.03 11.52 24.52
C HIS A 788 14.81 10.59 23.57
N ASN A 789 15.24 11.10 22.41
CA ASN A 789 16.01 10.33 21.43
C ASN A 789 17.39 9.91 21.95
N GLU A 790 18.07 10.75 22.74
CA GLU A 790 19.35 10.39 23.35
C GLU A 790 19.19 9.28 24.39
N VAL A 791 18.13 9.34 25.21
CA VAL A 791 17.80 8.28 26.18
C VAL A 791 17.50 6.97 25.45
N THR A 792 16.65 7.02 24.42
CA THR A 792 16.30 5.86 23.58
C THR A 792 17.55 5.24 22.94
N HIS A 793 18.38 6.04 22.27
CA HIS A 793 19.61 5.57 21.64
C HIS A 793 20.55 4.92 22.66
N ALA A 794 20.73 5.52 23.85
CA ALA A 794 21.57 4.96 24.91
C ALA A 794 21.04 3.62 25.43
N LYS A 795 19.71 3.50 25.65
CA LYS A 795 19.09 2.25 26.12
C LYS A 795 19.16 1.15 25.08
N ILE A 796 18.90 1.44 23.80
CA ILE A 796 19.04 0.47 22.71
C ILE A 796 20.49 -0.02 22.63
N LYS A 797 21.46 0.89 22.70
CA LYS A 797 22.89 0.54 22.69
C LYS A 797 23.26 -0.40 23.85
N ALA A 798 22.74 -0.11 25.04
CA ALA A 798 22.98 -0.93 26.23
C ALA A 798 22.32 -2.32 26.11
N MET A 799 21.07 -2.38 25.63
CA MET A 799 20.36 -3.63 25.40
C MET A 799 21.09 -4.52 24.39
N ILE A 800 21.43 -3.98 23.21
CA ILE A 800 22.12 -4.75 22.16
C ILE A 800 23.50 -5.22 22.64
N LYS A 801 24.22 -4.41 23.42
CA LYS A 801 25.50 -4.84 24.01
C LYS A 801 25.35 -6.06 24.94
N GLU A 802 24.24 -6.18 25.66
CA GLU A 802 24.00 -7.35 26.51
C GLU A 802 23.47 -8.54 25.69
N ILE A 803 22.62 -8.32 24.68
CA ILE A 803 22.14 -9.38 23.79
C ILE A 803 23.29 -9.99 22.96
N ASP A 804 24.23 -9.18 22.48
CA ASP A 804 25.39 -9.64 21.70
C ASP A 804 26.25 -10.66 22.49
N LYS A 805 26.26 -10.57 23.83
CA LYS A 805 26.93 -11.56 24.70
C LYS A 805 26.27 -12.93 24.71
N LEU A 806 24.98 -13.02 24.33
CA LEU A 806 24.25 -14.28 24.26
C LEU A 806 24.69 -15.13 23.06
N ASN A 807 25.44 -14.56 22.11
CA ASN A 807 25.94 -15.21 20.90
C ASN A 807 24.84 -16.00 20.18
N ILE A 808 23.81 -15.28 19.73
CA ILE A 808 22.65 -15.84 19.02
C ILE A 808 22.76 -15.55 17.51
N PRO A 809 22.25 -16.43 16.64
CA PRO A 809 22.20 -16.19 15.20
C PRO A 809 21.43 -14.92 14.83
N SER A 810 21.69 -14.35 13.65
CA SER A 810 21.01 -13.15 13.14
C SER A 810 19.50 -13.33 13.03
N GLU A 811 19.05 -14.52 12.65
CA GLU A 811 17.64 -14.85 12.48
C GLU A 811 16.91 -14.91 13.83
N ALA A 812 17.52 -15.58 14.83
CA ALA A 812 17.03 -15.60 16.21
C ALA A 812 17.02 -14.19 16.84
N LEU A 813 18.06 -13.39 16.60
CA LEU A 813 18.11 -11.99 17.03
C LEU A 813 16.96 -11.18 16.42
N SER A 814 16.66 -11.42 15.15
CA SER A 814 15.60 -10.71 14.45
C SER A 814 14.23 -11.03 15.04
N SER A 815 13.92 -12.32 15.24
CA SER A 815 12.70 -12.74 15.92
C SER A 815 12.60 -12.19 17.34
N LEU A 816 13.71 -12.17 18.09
CA LEU A 816 13.76 -11.60 19.43
C LEU A 816 13.34 -10.12 19.42
N LEU A 817 14.02 -9.29 18.63
CA LEU A 817 13.75 -7.86 18.57
C LEU A 817 12.31 -7.58 18.11
N ALA A 818 11.77 -8.39 17.20
CA ALA A 818 10.39 -8.22 16.73
C ALA A 818 9.31 -8.59 17.76
N LEU A 819 9.66 -9.34 18.81
CA LEU A 819 8.75 -9.69 19.91
C LEU A 819 8.92 -8.77 21.14
N MET A 820 9.98 -7.98 21.20
CA MET A 820 10.26 -7.07 22.31
C MET A 820 9.56 -5.72 22.16
N ASN A 821 8.25 -5.73 21.91
CA ASN A 821 7.44 -4.52 21.73
C ASN A 821 5.99 -4.68 22.21
N GLN A 822 5.26 -3.56 22.26
CA GLN A 822 3.91 -3.50 22.83
C GLN A 822 2.88 -4.35 22.08
N ASN A 823 3.11 -4.79 20.83
CA ASN A 823 2.18 -5.70 20.15
C ASN A 823 2.16 -7.07 20.84
N THR A 824 3.33 -7.57 21.26
CA THR A 824 3.43 -8.83 22.03
C THR A 824 2.74 -8.69 23.40
N ALA A 825 2.80 -7.51 24.01
CA ALA A 825 2.04 -7.21 25.23
C ALA A 825 0.52 -7.15 24.97
N ALA A 826 0.09 -6.59 23.85
CA ALA A 826 -1.32 -6.54 23.45
C ALA A 826 -1.90 -7.94 23.15
N GLN A 827 -1.11 -8.82 22.53
CA GLN A 827 -1.49 -10.22 22.32
C GLN A 827 -1.65 -10.96 23.66
N LEU A 828 -0.75 -10.72 24.61
CA LEU A 828 -0.87 -11.24 25.96
C LEU A 828 -2.12 -10.71 26.68
N LEU A 829 -2.48 -9.44 26.46
CA LEU A 829 -3.72 -8.86 26.96
C LEU A 829 -4.95 -9.56 26.37
N ASP A 830 -4.99 -9.81 25.05
CA ASP A 830 -6.09 -10.55 24.39
C ASP A 830 -6.20 -12.00 24.92
N ALA A 831 -5.06 -12.67 25.10
CA ALA A 831 -5.02 -14.00 25.71
C ALA A 831 -5.61 -13.98 27.13
N ALA A 832 -5.23 -12.97 27.94
CA ALA A 832 -5.74 -12.76 29.29
C ALA A 832 -7.24 -12.38 29.32
N MET A 833 -7.76 -11.71 28.28
CA MET A 833 -9.20 -11.45 28.17
C MET A 833 -10.02 -12.74 28.13
N THR A 834 -9.51 -13.83 27.55
CA THR A 834 -10.23 -15.13 27.59
C THR A 834 -10.47 -15.58 29.03
N THR A 835 -9.51 -15.36 29.93
CA THR A 835 -9.67 -15.68 31.36
C THR A 835 -10.50 -14.69 32.15
N SER A 836 -10.64 -13.45 31.68
CA SER A 836 -11.51 -12.44 32.33
C SER A 836 -12.97 -12.89 32.43
N ILE A 837 -13.42 -13.68 31.45
CA ILE A 837 -14.79 -14.22 31.36
C ILE A 837 -14.97 -15.43 32.30
N CYS A 838 -13.91 -16.19 32.54
CA CYS A 838 -13.93 -17.39 33.37
C CYS A 838 -14.04 -17.11 34.88
N ILE A 839 -13.91 -15.85 35.31
CA ILE A 839 -14.05 -15.45 36.72
C ILE A 839 -15.52 -15.48 37.16
N PHE A 840 -16.43 -15.24 36.22
CA PHE A 840 -17.85 -15.05 36.50
C PHE A 840 -18.69 -16.20 35.95
N PRO A 841 -19.80 -16.56 36.61
CA PRO A 841 -20.68 -17.62 36.15
C PRO A 841 -21.37 -17.29 34.82
N GLU A 842 -21.68 -18.35 34.06
CA GLU A 842 -22.76 -18.47 33.06
C GLU A 842 -23.69 -17.25 32.90
N GLU A 843 -24.44 -17.09 33.98
CA GLU A 843 -25.68 -16.40 34.09
C GLU A 843 -25.47 -14.90 34.36
N SER A 844 -24.32 -14.54 34.93
CA SER A 844 -23.96 -13.13 35.21
C SER A 844 -23.75 -12.31 33.94
N LYS A 845 -23.35 -12.96 32.83
CA LYS A 845 -22.94 -12.29 31.58
C LYS A 845 -21.82 -11.26 31.75
N LEU A 846 -21.08 -11.35 32.85
CA LEU A 846 -19.98 -10.45 33.18
C LEU A 846 -18.65 -11.01 32.66
N SER A 847 -17.74 -10.08 32.36
CA SER A 847 -16.31 -10.28 32.25
C SER A 847 -15.58 -9.14 32.95
N SER A 848 -14.34 -9.35 33.37
CA SER A 848 -13.51 -8.23 33.83
C SER A 848 -12.97 -7.47 32.62
N SER A 849 -12.83 -6.15 32.73
CA SER A 849 -12.12 -5.35 31.74
C SER A 849 -10.67 -5.20 32.20
N PRO A 850 -9.73 -6.00 31.68
CA PRO A 850 -8.37 -5.98 32.18
C PRO A 850 -7.66 -4.67 31.77
N SER A 851 -7.39 -3.77 32.72
CA SER A 851 -6.47 -2.64 32.50
C SER A 851 -5.06 -3.06 32.88
N MET A 852 -4.26 -3.53 31.89
CA MET A 852 -2.88 -4.02 32.07
C MET A 852 -1.81 -2.99 31.66
N SER A 853 -1.99 -1.72 32.01
CA SER A 853 -1.13 -0.61 31.55
C SER A 853 -0.12 -0.10 32.59
N GLU A 854 0.02 -0.75 33.75
CA GLU A 854 0.89 -0.24 34.82
C GLU A 854 2.37 -0.52 34.53
N LYS A 855 2.71 -1.73 34.08
CA LYS A 855 4.11 -2.13 33.84
C LYS A 855 4.20 -3.25 32.81
N THR A 856 5.10 -3.07 31.84
CA THR A 856 5.48 -4.11 30.86
C THR A 856 6.96 -4.45 31.03
N ILE A 857 7.26 -5.73 31.17
CA ILE A 857 8.62 -6.26 31.36
C ILE A 857 8.92 -7.29 30.27
N TYR A 858 10.00 -7.06 29.53
CA TYR A 858 10.59 -8.05 28.62
C TYR A 858 11.86 -8.59 29.24
N SER A 859 11.92 -9.89 29.47
CA SER A 859 13.09 -10.58 29.99
C SER A 859 13.58 -11.61 28.99
N VAL A 860 14.88 -11.62 28.71
CA VAL A 860 15.50 -12.57 27.77
C VAL A 860 16.57 -13.34 28.50
N VAL A 861 16.51 -14.66 28.40
CA VAL A 861 17.47 -15.57 29.04
C VAL A 861 17.92 -16.64 28.05
N LYS A 862 19.23 -16.92 27.99
CA LYS A 862 19.75 -18.12 27.30
C LYS A 862 19.88 -19.24 28.33
N THR A 863 19.21 -20.37 28.10
CA THR A 863 19.23 -21.52 29.00
C THR A 863 20.57 -22.26 28.92
N PRO A 864 20.92 -23.09 29.93
CA PRO A 864 22.12 -23.94 29.87
C PRO A 864 22.15 -24.87 28.65
N GLU A 865 20.98 -25.29 28.18
CA GLU A 865 20.79 -26.12 26.99
C GLU A 865 20.99 -25.34 25.67
N GLY A 866 21.14 -24.01 25.76
CA GLY A 866 21.39 -23.12 24.63
C GLY A 866 20.15 -22.42 24.07
N GLU A 867 18.96 -22.73 24.58
CA GLU A 867 17.70 -22.16 24.09
C GLU A 867 17.53 -20.69 24.51
N LEU A 868 16.97 -19.86 23.64
CA LEU A 868 16.67 -18.46 23.96
C LEU A 868 15.21 -18.34 24.41
N ILE A 869 14.99 -17.90 25.65
CA ILE A 869 13.66 -17.73 26.23
C ILE A 869 13.37 -16.23 26.43
N LEU A 870 12.37 -15.73 25.71
CA LEU A 870 11.76 -14.43 25.93
C LEU A 870 10.54 -14.57 26.85
N THR A 871 10.48 -13.77 27.90
CA THR A 871 9.31 -13.63 28.77
C THR A 871 8.76 -12.21 28.66
N CYS A 872 7.52 -12.08 28.20
CA CYS A 872 6.76 -10.83 28.26
C CYS A 872 5.83 -10.88 29.47
N SER A 873 5.90 -9.90 30.37
CA SER A 873 5.01 -9.78 31.53
C SER A 873 4.33 -8.42 31.54
N ILE A 874 3.01 -8.42 31.72
CA ILE A 874 2.19 -7.21 31.87
C ILE A 874 1.51 -7.21 33.23
N GLN A 875 1.35 -6.03 33.82
CA GLN A 875 0.72 -5.84 35.12
C GLN A 875 -0.31 -4.71 35.06
N GLY A 876 -1.36 -4.84 35.86
CA GLY A 876 -2.32 -3.77 36.10
C GLY A 876 -3.45 -4.19 37.03
N LYS A 877 -4.64 -3.63 36.85
CA LYS A 877 -5.76 -3.75 37.82
C LYS A 877 -7.12 -3.87 37.15
N ILE A 878 -8.06 -4.55 37.81
CA ILE A 878 -9.46 -4.62 37.36
C ILE A 878 -10.18 -3.36 37.81
N LYS A 879 -10.31 -2.38 36.91
CA LYS A 879 -10.95 -1.08 37.18
C LYS A 879 -12.40 -1.00 36.70
N ALA A 880 -12.81 -1.92 35.83
CA ALA A 880 -14.14 -1.98 35.28
C ALA A 880 -14.51 -3.44 35.00
N LEU A 881 -15.81 -3.70 34.97
CA LEU A 881 -16.41 -4.92 34.43
C LEU A 881 -16.96 -4.63 33.03
N GLN A 882 -17.33 -5.68 32.31
CA GLN A 882 -17.99 -5.63 31.02
C GLN A 882 -19.19 -6.57 31.08
N LYS A 883 -20.34 -6.13 30.57
CA LYS A 883 -21.58 -6.91 30.60
C LYS A 883 -22.16 -7.07 29.20
N LEU A 884 -22.56 -8.30 28.84
CA LEU A 884 -23.24 -8.53 27.57
C LEU A 884 -24.70 -8.03 27.59
N PRO A 885 -25.18 -7.44 26.49
CA PRO A 885 -26.57 -6.99 26.37
C PRO A 885 -27.58 -8.12 26.56
N GLN A 886 -28.79 -7.75 26.99
CA GLN A 886 -29.89 -8.70 27.14
C GLN A 886 -30.29 -9.26 25.75
N GLY A 887 -30.47 -10.58 25.65
CA GLY A 887 -30.81 -11.26 24.38
C GLY A 887 -29.60 -11.75 23.56
N VAL A 888 -28.39 -11.30 23.86
CA VAL A 888 -27.16 -11.79 23.20
C VAL A 888 -26.64 -13.04 23.90
N SER A 889 -26.55 -14.15 23.18
CA SER A 889 -25.97 -15.41 23.67
C SER A 889 -24.70 -15.73 22.88
N ARG A 890 -23.58 -15.12 23.27
CA ARG A 890 -22.25 -15.48 22.76
C ARG A 890 -21.59 -16.48 23.70
N LYS A 891 -20.82 -17.44 23.16
CA LYS A 891 -20.11 -18.45 23.95
C LYS A 891 -18.64 -18.05 24.14
N VAL A 892 -18.02 -18.52 25.22
CA VAL A 892 -16.58 -18.34 25.47
C VAL A 892 -15.80 -18.85 24.25
N GLY A 893 -15.06 -17.96 23.58
CA GLY A 893 -14.30 -18.25 22.38
C GLY A 893 -14.86 -17.67 21.07
N ASP A 894 -16.03 -17.02 21.09
CA ASP A 894 -16.49 -16.20 19.96
C ASP A 894 -15.56 -14.99 19.77
N LYS A 895 -15.08 -14.77 18.54
CA LYS A 895 -14.17 -13.65 18.22
C LYS A 895 -14.74 -12.29 18.63
N ASN A 896 -16.06 -12.16 18.59
CA ASN A 896 -16.75 -10.91 18.84
C ASN A 896 -17.37 -10.87 20.24
N TYR A 897 -17.06 -11.81 21.15
CA TYR A 897 -17.71 -11.92 22.46
C TYR A 897 -17.84 -10.56 23.18
N LEU A 898 -16.81 -9.72 23.13
CA LEU A 898 -16.75 -8.43 23.83
C LEU A 898 -17.12 -7.20 22.99
N GLU A 899 -17.39 -7.34 21.68
CA GLU A 899 -17.64 -6.17 20.80
C GLU A 899 -18.85 -5.33 21.23
N ASP A 900 -19.88 -5.96 21.81
CA ASP A 900 -21.12 -5.31 22.24
C ASP A 900 -21.22 -5.17 23.76
N ALA A 901 -20.16 -5.46 24.51
CA ALA A 901 -20.19 -5.45 25.96
C ALA A 901 -20.09 -4.01 26.52
N GLU A 902 -21.01 -3.65 27.42
CA GLU A 902 -21.00 -2.32 28.05
C GLU A 902 -20.02 -2.28 29.22
N PRO A 903 -19.11 -1.29 29.29
CA PRO A 903 -18.17 -1.16 30.40
C PRO A 903 -18.87 -0.58 31.65
N ILE A 904 -18.70 -1.27 32.78
CA ILE A 904 -19.22 -0.86 34.10
C ILE A 904 -18.02 -0.48 34.98
N PRO A 905 -17.76 0.82 35.23
CA PRO A 905 -16.64 1.24 36.07
C PRO A 905 -16.86 0.79 37.52
N LEU A 906 -15.82 0.23 38.15
CA LEU A 906 -15.89 -0.20 39.54
C LEU A 906 -15.67 0.98 40.48
N ASN A 907 -16.53 1.11 41.49
CA ASN A 907 -16.32 2.06 42.57
C ASN A 907 -15.39 1.46 43.63
N ILE A 908 -14.18 2.02 43.77
CA ILE A 908 -13.17 1.54 44.71
C ILE A 908 -13.66 1.48 46.16
N ASN A 909 -14.60 2.37 46.54
CA ASN A 909 -15.17 2.42 47.89
C ASN A 909 -16.11 1.25 48.19
N LYS A 910 -16.57 0.52 47.16
CA LYS A 910 -17.44 -0.65 47.29
C LYS A 910 -16.66 -1.98 47.23
N LEU A 911 -15.34 -1.93 47.00
CA LEU A 911 -14.51 -3.12 46.94
C LEU A 911 -13.94 -3.49 48.31
N PRO A 912 -13.73 -4.78 48.59
CA PRO A 912 -12.99 -5.23 49.77
C PRO A 912 -11.63 -4.52 49.84
N ASP A 913 -11.30 -3.98 51.01
CA ASP A 913 -10.04 -3.27 51.30
C ASP A 913 -9.79 -1.95 50.54
N GLY A 914 -10.79 -1.41 49.83
CA GLY A 914 -10.67 -0.11 49.15
C GLY A 914 -9.60 -0.09 48.06
N LYS A 915 -9.35 -1.24 47.41
CA LYS A 915 -8.36 -1.39 46.34
C LYS A 915 -8.95 -2.20 45.19
N PHE A 916 -8.54 -1.85 43.96
CA PHE A 916 -8.84 -2.67 42.80
C PHE A 916 -8.03 -3.97 42.85
N PRO A 917 -8.59 -5.12 42.42
CA PRO A 917 -7.84 -6.36 42.32
C PRO A 917 -6.67 -6.22 41.34
N ASP A 918 -5.48 -6.64 41.77
CA ASP A 918 -4.29 -6.67 40.94
C ASP A 918 -4.35 -7.86 39.98
N GLN A 919 -3.87 -7.64 38.77
CA GLN A 919 -3.79 -8.66 37.74
C GLN A 919 -2.47 -8.55 37.00
N SER A 920 -1.97 -9.70 36.56
CA SER A 920 -0.79 -9.77 35.73
C SER A 920 -0.89 -10.95 34.79
N ALA A 921 -0.31 -10.82 33.62
CA ALA A 921 -0.17 -11.92 32.69
C ALA A 921 1.30 -12.06 32.29
N ASN A 922 1.72 -13.28 32.03
CA ASN A 922 3.03 -13.57 31.47
C ASN A 922 2.90 -14.52 30.27
N MET A 923 3.84 -14.39 29.34
CA MET A 923 3.99 -15.26 28.20
C MET A 923 5.46 -15.59 28.04
N LYS A 924 5.77 -16.90 28.00
CA LYS A 924 7.11 -17.43 27.74
C LYS A 924 7.18 -17.98 26.33
N ILE A 925 8.20 -17.56 25.62
CA ILE A 925 8.42 -17.82 24.21
C ILE A 925 9.84 -18.35 24.04
N ARG A 926 9.99 -19.54 23.43
CA ARG A 926 11.26 -20.05 22.93
C ARG A 926 11.49 -19.50 21.53
N ILE A 927 12.71 -19.04 21.30
CA ILE A 927 13.19 -18.62 19.98
C ILE A 927 14.34 -19.56 19.64
N ASN A 928 14.16 -20.35 18.58
CA ASN A 928 15.16 -21.29 18.10
C ASN A 928 16.24 -20.55 17.29
N ASP A 929 17.37 -21.22 17.06
CA ASP A 929 18.52 -20.65 16.33
C ASP A 929 18.17 -20.28 14.87
N ASP A 930 17.22 -20.99 14.25
CA ASP A 930 16.65 -20.66 12.94
C ASP A 930 15.62 -19.51 12.93
N GLY A 931 15.39 -18.88 14.09
CA GLY A 931 14.44 -17.81 14.35
C GLY A 931 12.97 -18.21 14.35
N THR A 932 12.64 -19.50 14.33
CA THR A 932 11.28 -19.94 14.69
C THR A 932 10.95 -19.59 16.13
N VAL A 933 9.65 -19.39 16.37
CA VAL A 933 9.11 -18.89 17.64
C VAL A 933 8.08 -19.88 18.15
N GLU A 934 8.19 -20.29 19.40
CA GLU A 934 7.32 -21.29 20.05
C GLU A 934 6.84 -20.75 21.40
N ILE A 935 5.52 -20.61 21.58
CA ILE A 935 4.95 -20.25 22.89
C ILE A 935 4.92 -21.50 23.77
N ILE A 936 5.61 -21.43 24.90
CA ILE A 936 5.70 -22.54 25.87
C ILE A 936 4.68 -22.37 26.99
N GLU A 937 4.39 -21.14 27.41
CA GLU A 937 3.50 -20.90 28.55
C GLU A 937 2.83 -19.53 28.41
N ILE A 938 1.53 -19.47 28.67
CA ILE A 938 0.83 -18.22 28.96
C ILE A 938 0.16 -18.42 30.31
N ARG A 939 0.39 -17.48 31.22
CA ARG A 939 -0.20 -17.50 32.56
C ARG A 939 -0.92 -16.19 32.81
N HIS A 940 -2.12 -16.30 33.36
CA HIS A 940 -2.80 -15.16 33.96
C HIS A 940 -2.85 -15.35 35.47
N LEU A 941 -2.58 -14.27 36.21
CA LEU A 941 -2.57 -14.22 37.65
C LEU A 941 -3.47 -13.07 38.10
N LEU A 942 -4.55 -13.43 38.77
CA LEU A 942 -5.46 -12.52 39.44
C LEU A 942 -5.21 -12.62 40.95
N THR A 943 -4.80 -11.51 41.55
CA THR A 943 -4.48 -11.44 42.97
C THR A 943 -5.72 -10.97 43.72
N ASN A 944 -6.01 -11.56 44.88
CA ASN A 944 -7.13 -11.17 45.74
C ASN A 944 -8.54 -11.33 45.12
N ILE A 945 -8.75 -12.27 44.19
CA ILE A 945 -10.09 -12.64 43.69
C ILE A 945 -10.66 -13.83 44.49
N THR A 946 -11.05 -13.58 45.73
CA THR A 946 -11.76 -14.57 46.57
C THR A 946 -13.24 -14.68 46.18
N PRO A 947 -13.96 -15.74 46.60
CA PRO A 947 -15.39 -15.88 46.30
C PRO A 947 -16.20 -14.66 46.77
N SER A 948 -15.88 -14.11 47.95
CA SER A 948 -16.48 -12.88 48.46
C SER A 948 -16.23 -11.66 47.57
N VAL A 949 -15.05 -11.55 46.96
CA VAL A 949 -14.75 -10.47 46.01
C VAL A 949 -15.55 -10.66 44.73
N VAL A 950 -15.68 -11.89 44.23
CA VAL A 950 -16.51 -12.18 43.05
C VAL A 950 -17.98 -11.83 43.32
N ASN A 951 -18.53 -12.19 44.48
CA ASN A 951 -19.91 -11.83 44.86
C ASN A 951 -20.09 -10.32 44.89
N ASN A 952 -19.17 -9.59 45.54
CA ASN A 952 -19.21 -8.12 45.56
C ASN A 952 -19.09 -7.50 44.16
N LEU A 953 -18.30 -8.11 43.25
CA LEU A 953 -18.19 -7.64 41.87
C LEU A 953 -19.48 -7.86 41.08
N ILE A 954 -20.17 -8.98 41.30
CA ILE A 954 -21.49 -9.26 40.72
C ILE A 954 -22.55 -8.33 41.33
N GLU A 955 -22.50 -8.07 42.64
CA GLU A 955 -23.42 -7.15 43.30
C GLU A 955 -23.19 -5.69 42.95
N ALA A 956 -21.94 -5.28 42.69
CA ALA A 956 -21.58 -3.93 42.26
C ALA A 956 -22.20 -3.57 40.90
N GLU A 957 -22.66 -4.55 40.13
CA GLU A 957 -23.48 -4.39 38.91
C GLU A 957 -24.87 -3.81 39.20
N ASN A 958 -25.44 -4.10 40.37
CA ASN A 958 -26.82 -3.74 40.74
C ASN A 958 -26.97 -2.30 41.27
N TYR A 959 -25.93 -1.46 41.12
CA TYR A 959 -25.87 -0.08 41.59
C TYR A 959 -25.29 0.85 40.54
#